data_AF-A0A934HL77-F1
#
_entry.id   AF-A0A934HL77-F1
#
_cell.length_a   1.000
_cell.length_b   1.000
_cell.length_c   1.000
_cell.angle_alpha   90.00
_cell.angle_beta   90.00
_cell.angle_gamma   90.00
#
_symmetry.space_group_name_H-M   'P 1'
#
loop_
_entity.id
_entity.type
_entity.pdbx_description
1 polymer ?
#
loop_
_entity_poly.entity_id
_entity_poly.type
_entity_poly.pdbx_seq_one_letter_code
_entity_poly.pdbx_strand_id
1 'polypeptide(L)'
;MPIIYLALFVLLLAFPVSAQTLAIRSGEHENFSRLVLTLPIGVEWSLTQQGRTAALTLDLPQVHFGIADVFKRIPRSRLARVTQSSAGAPLEMFLACDCKLKSFTLSDRRLVIDIMDPRTPSAQAPDIHQPILEPTFRFPMTAAGGRAVSAAPFMLNSRNRNRIPRPKSSQPDSRLQSGSNADTPPLPPKTDLPRAASRRSEKRLLAQIDRAVDQGLLDFTGSSRDAPEPEALVPDLKPPRETPSKPGLSAQTSVDRDLADVRNTMEIAGYGSNCYPAEMLKLAEWGSEDPFADQIGTWRSELYHEFDILNRDAQIGLAKNYIYFGFGAEAAQVLKLKSHRQENTEILLEMSRILDGLDAVSTESFLLHQGCSGASSLWAVLAASSLPPETNDDAVLQALMELPAHLRHLIGLRISRIYMSAGRAEIANTALRIAERASASRDPAVDLAAAEINALKGDRQTASEQAARVVTSGAEQAAEALVKLVKMRWETGGELPPETAELAEAFAMENRGSSLGDQLQEARVLALAMRNQFRAGFEALAAYEQHVRRPASPEIWGALFTAMTDRADDLVFLELVLGNTPLFAKGEFDHVTEKVAGRLMELGFHGQVQKLLGNDYGGRIDDDGLLIRAEAALAADLPHRAMAVLGKSVGSKADRLRAQALSKSKNHAEAAAFFTQANDAASAARSYWLAGELENIPDEAPLYGATAQSIPALDAGNNAELPPTPLAQARALLEGSEHSRGQISDLLDAMFVGENFDETAAN
;
A
#
# COMPACT_ATOMS: atom_id res chain seq x y z
N MET A 1 -34.39 18.19 74.00
CA MET A 1 -33.50 17.44 73.08
C MET A 1 -34.18 16.98 71.77
N PRO A 2 -35.45 16.52 71.69
CA PRO A 2 -35.97 15.96 70.42
C PRO A 2 -36.32 17.01 69.34
N ILE A 3 -36.58 18.27 69.73
CA ILE A 3 -36.96 19.34 68.79
C ILE A 3 -35.76 19.83 67.96
N ILE A 4 -34.55 19.80 68.54
CA ILE A 4 -33.31 20.22 67.84
C ILE A 4 -32.95 19.19 66.76
N TYR A 5 -33.11 17.89 67.02
CA TYR A 5 -32.86 16.85 66.02
C TYR A 5 -33.89 16.87 64.89
N LEU A 6 -35.15 17.22 65.16
CA LEU A 6 -36.16 17.38 64.12
C LEU A 6 -35.87 18.60 63.21
N ALA A 7 -35.46 19.72 63.80
CA ALA A 7 -35.06 20.92 63.04
C ALA A 7 -33.80 20.66 62.18
N LEU A 8 -32.82 19.93 62.72
CA LEU A 8 -31.61 19.57 61.99
C LEU A 8 -31.90 18.59 60.84
N PHE A 9 -32.85 17.65 61.03
CA PHE A 9 -33.26 16.69 60.00
C PHE A 9 -34.05 17.36 58.85
N VAL A 10 -34.89 18.35 59.16
CA VAL A 10 -35.61 19.14 58.14
C VAL A 10 -34.67 20.05 57.36
N LEU A 11 -33.61 20.58 57.99
CA LEU A 11 -32.60 21.39 57.29
C LEU A 11 -31.70 20.56 56.36
N LEU A 12 -31.50 19.27 56.67
CA LEU A 12 -30.74 18.32 55.84
C LEU A 12 -31.52 17.75 54.65
N LEU A 13 -32.85 17.92 54.60
CA LEU A 13 -33.70 17.52 53.48
C LEU A 13 -33.91 18.63 52.43
N ALA A 14 -33.40 19.85 52.69
CA ALA A 14 -33.38 20.94 51.72
C ALA A 14 -32.17 20.81 50.79
N PHE A 15 -32.11 19.74 49.99
CA PHE A 15 -31.19 19.70 48.86
C PHE A 15 -31.72 20.66 47.78
N PRO A 16 -30.89 21.58 47.23
CA PRO A 16 -31.30 22.34 46.07
C PRO A 16 -31.53 21.35 44.92
N VAL A 17 -32.73 21.39 44.34
CA VAL A 17 -33.00 20.75 43.05
C VAL A 17 -32.14 21.49 42.03
N SER A 18 -30.98 20.93 41.70
CA SER A 18 -30.11 21.48 40.67
C SER A 18 -30.85 21.43 39.34
N ALA A 19 -31.18 22.61 38.81
CA ALA A 19 -31.84 22.73 37.52
C ALA A 19 -30.93 22.13 36.42
N GLN A 20 -31.47 21.19 35.65
CA GLN A 20 -30.69 20.43 34.68
C GLN A 20 -30.36 21.32 33.47
N THR A 21 -29.08 21.68 33.31
CA THR A 21 -28.63 22.47 32.16
C THR A 21 -28.23 21.56 31.01
N LEU A 22 -28.93 21.67 29.88
CA LEU A 22 -28.68 20.92 28.66
C LEU A 22 -27.72 21.68 27.76
N ALA A 23 -26.51 21.17 27.56
CA ALA A 23 -25.53 21.81 26.70
C ALA A 23 -25.94 21.75 25.22
N ILE A 24 -25.87 22.89 24.53
CA ILE A 24 -26.05 22.98 23.08
C ILE A 24 -24.67 23.12 22.44
N ARG A 25 -24.34 22.22 21.52
CA ARG A 25 -23.14 22.33 20.68
C ARG A 25 -23.53 22.80 19.29
N SER A 26 -22.74 23.69 18.72
CA SER A 26 -22.97 24.22 17.38
C SER A 26 -21.76 23.96 16.46
N GLY A 27 -22.04 23.85 15.16
CA GLY A 27 -21.03 23.69 14.10
C GLY A 27 -21.51 24.30 12.79
N GLU A 28 -20.61 24.97 12.09
CA GLU A 28 -20.88 25.60 10.80
C GLU A 28 -20.44 24.70 9.66
N HIS A 29 -21.30 24.55 8.66
CA HIS A 29 -21.00 23.87 7.41
C HIS A 29 -21.36 24.78 6.23
N GLU A 30 -20.87 24.43 5.03
CA GLU A 30 -21.05 25.23 3.82
C GLU A 30 -22.53 25.53 3.53
N ASN A 31 -23.41 24.52 3.66
CA ASN A 31 -24.83 24.62 3.28
C ASN A 31 -25.81 24.71 4.46
N PHE A 32 -25.36 24.50 5.70
CA PHE A 32 -26.21 24.52 6.89
C PHE A 32 -25.43 24.82 8.17
N SER A 33 -26.13 25.30 9.19
CA SER A 33 -25.61 25.41 10.55
C SER A 33 -26.27 24.35 11.43
N ARG A 34 -25.49 23.58 12.20
CA ARG A 34 -25.97 22.44 12.99
C ARG A 34 -25.97 22.77 14.48
N LEU A 35 -27.06 22.44 15.16
CA LEU A 35 -27.18 22.43 16.61
C LEU A 35 -27.35 20.99 17.10
N VAL A 36 -26.63 20.60 18.14
CA VAL A 36 -26.70 19.26 18.75
C VAL A 36 -26.96 19.39 20.24
N LEU A 37 -28.00 18.72 20.71
CA LEU A 37 -28.38 18.63 22.12
C LEU A 37 -28.32 17.16 22.56
N THR A 38 -27.75 16.88 23.72
CA THR A 38 -27.73 15.51 24.27
C THR A 38 -28.89 15.32 25.22
N LEU A 39 -29.95 14.62 24.79
CA LEU A 39 -31.16 14.40 25.56
C LEU A 39 -30.98 13.28 26.60
N PRO A 40 -31.58 13.41 27.80
CA PRO A 40 -31.75 12.29 28.72
C PRO A 40 -32.61 11.18 28.08
N ILE A 41 -32.42 9.93 28.54
CA ILE A 41 -33.12 8.76 28.01
C ILE A 41 -34.63 8.91 28.27
N GLY A 42 -35.46 8.70 27.24
CA GLY A 42 -36.92 8.67 27.36
C GLY A 42 -37.60 10.05 27.40
N VAL A 43 -36.90 11.13 27.02
CA VAL A 43 -37.49 12.47 26.93
C VAL A 43 -38.14 12.68 25.57
N GLU A 44 -39.45 12.94 25.59
CA GLU A 44 -40.21 13.35 24.42
C GLU A 44 -39.87 14.79 24.03
N TRP A 45 -39.84 15.06 22.73
CA TRP A 45 -39.50 16.37 22.18
C TRP A 45 -40.31 16.71 20.94
N SER A 46 -40.54 18.00 20.70
CA SER A 46 -41.17 18.49 19.47
C SER A 46 -40.48 19.74 18.97
N LEU A 47 -40.33 19.84 17.64
CA LEU A 47 -39.77 21.00 16.96
C LEU A 47 -40.83 21.57 16.01
N THR A 48 -41.21 22.83 16.25
CA THR A 48 -42.16 23.53 15.38
C THR A 48 -41.48 24.76 14.77
N GLN A 49 -41.74 25.02 13.48
CA GLN A 49 -41.29 26.22 12.79
C GLN A 49 -42.50 27.01 12.27
N GLN A 50 -42.53 28.30 12.57
CA GLN A 50 -43.49 29.27 12.02
C GLN A 50 -42.70 30.44 11.42
N GLY A 51 -42.66 30.51 10.09
CA GLY A 51 -41.87 31.51 9.37
C GLY A 51 -40.38 31.45 9.75
N ARG A 52 -39.85 32.58 10.25
CA ARG A 52 -38.46 32.72 10.71
C ARG A 52 -38.25 32.44 12.20
N THR A 53 -39.25 31.88 12.87
CA THR A 53 -39.15 31.47 14.28
C THR A 53 -39.36 29.97 14.40
N ALA A 54 -38.52 29.31 15.18
CA ALA A 54 -38.67 27.90 15.52
C ALA A 54 -38.61 27.71 17.04
N ALA A 55 -39.38 26.76 17.55
CA ALA A 55 -39.46 26.44 18.97
C ALA A 55 -39.24 24.94 19.19
N LEU A 56 -38.23 24.59 19.98
CA LEU A 56 -37.98 23.24 20.47
C LEU A 56 -38.56 23.09 21.88
N THR A 57 -39.50 22.17 22.05
CA THR A 57 -40.11 21.84 23.34
C THR A 57 -39.62 20.47 23.79
N LEU A 58 -39.19 20.36 25.05
CA LEU A 58 -38.82 19.11 25.70
C LEU A 58 -39.77 18.84 26.87
N ASP A 59 -40.15 17.59 27.10
CA ASP A 59 -40.95 17.20 28.28
C ASP A 59 -40.07 17.15 29.55
N LEU A 60 -39.52 18.30 29.92
CA LEU A 60 -38.65 18.49 31.09
C LEU A 60 -39.02 19.81 31.80
N PRO A 61 -39.77 19.78 32.91
CA PRO A 61 -40.39 20.97 33.52
C PRO A 61 -39.40 21.96 34.17
N GLN A 62 -38.10 21.65 34.24
CA GLN A 62 -37.06 22.49 34.85
C GLN A 62 -35.76 22.53 34.02
N VAL A 63 -35.83 22.25 32.71
CA VAL A 63 -34.64 22.27 31.85
C VAL A 63 -34.20 23.71 31.55
N HIS A 64 -32.89 23.95 31.66
CA HIS A 64 -32.25 25.15 31.13
C HIS A 64 -31.40 24.79 29.92
N PHE A 65 -31.48 25.56 28.85
CA PHE A 65 -30.60 25.36 27.69
C PHE A 65 -29.31 26.17 27.84
N GLY A 66 -28.16 25.53 27.58
CA GLY A 66 -26.85 26.17 27.55
C GLY A 66 -26.66 27.02 26.30
N ILE A 67 -27.25 28.23 26.27
CA ILE A 67 -27.28 29.11 25.09
C ILE A 67 -25.96 29.89 24.89
N ALA A 68 -25.20 30.11 25.97
CA ALA A 68 -24.02 31.01 25.98
C ALA A 68 -22.98 30.69 24.89
N ASP A 69 -22.79 29.41 24.59
CA ASP A 69 -21.74 28.95 23.67
C ASP A 69 -22.23 28.70 22.24
N VAL A 70 -23.52 28.87 21.96
CA VAL A 70 -24.12 28.56 20.65
C VAL A 70 -23.44 29.34 19.53
N PHE A 71 -23.14 30.63 19.74
CA PHE A 71 -22.54 31.47 18.69
C PHE A 71 -21.01 31.48 18.69
N LYS A 72 -20.34 30.62 19.47
CA LYS A 72 -18.86 30.52 19.43
C LYS A 72 -18.34 29.89 18.13
N ARG A 73 -19.12 29.00 17.51
CA ARG A 73 -18.69 28.17 16.38
C ARG A 73 -19.54 28.33 15.11
N ILE A 74 -20.59 29.17 15.16
CA ILE A 74 -21.43 29.48 14.00
C ILE A 74 -21.61 31.00 13.87
N PRO A 75 -21.63 31.55 12.63
CA PRO A 75 -21.98 32.93 12.38
C PRO A 75 -23.48 33.17 12.59
N ARG A 76 -23.89 34.45 12.74
CA ARG A 76 -25.30 34.86 12.86
C ARG A 76 -26.02 35.03 11.52
N SER A 77 -25.52 34.39 10.46
CA SER A 77 -26.06 34.49 9.10
C SER A 77 -27.32 33.65 8.90
N ARG A 78 -27.42 32.48 9.55
CA ARG A 78 -28.61 31.60 9.49
C ARG A 78 -29.44 31.65 10.77
N LEU A 79 -28.79 31.50 11.91
CA LEU A 79 -29.40 31.63 13.23
C LEU A 79 -29.06 33.00 13.81
N ALA A 80 -30.03 33.90 13.94
CA ALA A 80 -29.81 35.25 14.45
C ALA A 80 -29.70 35.27 15.98
N ARG A 81 -30.59 34.53 16.64
CA ARG A 81 -30.74 34.56 18.10
C ARG A 81 -31.37 33.27 18.62
N VAL A 82 -30.97 32.87 19.82
CA VAL A 82 -31.58 31.77 20.58
C VAL A 82 -31.92 32.28 21.98
N THR A 83 -33.12 32.00 22.49
CA THR A 83 -33.58 32.42 23.81
C THR A 83 -34.42 31.35 24.48
N GLN A 84 -34.52 31.43 25.80
CA GLN A 84 -35.46 30.66 26.61
C GLN A 84 -36.04 31.62 27.66
N SER A 85 -37.36 31.72 27.75
CA SER A 85 -38.04 32.71 28.60
C SER A 85 -38.00 32.35 30.09
N SER A 86 -38.04 31.06 30.42
CA SER A 86 -37.91 30.54 31.80
C SER A 86 -37.53 29.05 31.77
N ALA A 87 -37.15 28.47 32.93
CA ALA A 87 -36.87 27.03 33.03
C ALA A 87 -38.07 26.20 32.54
N GLY A 88 -37.84 25.18 31.72
CA GLY A 88 -38.91 24.37 31.12
C GLY A 88 -39.67 25.03 29.96
N ALA A 89 -39.45 26.32 29.68
CA ALA A 89 -40.00 26.95 28.47
C ALA A 89 -39.28 26.45 27.20
N PRO A 90 -39.94 26.50 26.03
CA PRO A 90 -39.32 26.11 24.76
C PRO A 90 -38.04 26.90 24.46
N LEU A 91 -37.10 26.26 23.76
CA LEU A 91 -35.95 26.93 23.17
C LEU A 91 -36.40 27.63 21.88
N GLU A 92 -36.47 28.96 21.94
CA GLU A 92 -36.85 29.80 20.82
C GLU A 92 -35.62 30.13 19.96
N MET A 93 -35.75 29.88 18.66
CA MET A 93 -34.72 30.11 17.65
C MET A 93 -35.25 31.11 16.62
N PHE A 94 -34.55 32.23 16.45
CA PHE A 94 -34.87 33.27 15.47
C PHE A 94 -33.90 33.16 14.29
N LEU A 95 -34.43 32.91 13.10
CA LEU A 95 -33.66 32.73 11.86
C LEU A 95 -33.42 34.08 11.18
N ALA A 96 -32.23 34.25 10.62
CA ALA A 96 -31.84 35.43 9.82
C ALA A 96 -32.22 35.29 8.33
N CYS A 97 -32.73 34.13 7.93
CA CYS A 97 -33.06 33.75 6.55
C CYS A 97 -34.38 32.97 6.49
N ASP A 98 -34.92 32.79 5.28
CA ASP A 98 -36.04 31.88 5.00
C ASP A 98 -35.58 30.41 4.93
N CYS A 99 -34.72 30.04 5.87
CA CYS A 99 -34.10 28.72 5.99
C CYS A 99 -35.09 27.69 6.53
N LYS A 100 -34.95 26.43 6.11
CA LYS A 100 -35.74 25.31 6.63
C LYS A 100 -34.96 24.56 7.71
N LEU A 101 -35.65 24.15 8.77
CA LEU A 101 -35.08 23.27 9.79
C LEU A 101 -35.30 21.82 9.44
N LYS A 102 -34.28 20.99 9.62
CA LYS A 102 -34.39 19.52 9.59
C LYS A 102 -33.88 18.97 10.92
N SER A 103 -34.64 18.09 11.55
CA SER A 103 -34.26 17.47 12.83
C SER A 103 -34.27 15.95 12.75
N PHE A 104 -33.33 15.31 13.42
CA PHE A 104 -33.27 13.86 13.58
C PHE A 104 -32.51 13.50 14.87
N THR A 105 -32.69 12.27 15.34
CA THR A 105 -31.98 11.73 16.51
C THR A 105 -30.86 10.79 16.08
N LEU A 106 -29.70 10.90 16.74
CA LEU A 106 -28.54 10.02 16.52
C LEU A 106 -28.29 9.21 17.80
N SER A 107 -28.24 7.87 17.67
CA SER A 107 -27.98 6.94 18.78
C SER A 107 -28.96 7.09 19.97
N ASP A 108 -30.21 7.46 19.70
CA ASP A 108 -31.31 7.69 20.67
C ASP A 108 -31.00 8.64 21.84
N ARG A 109 -29.95 9.45 21.73
CA ARG A 109 -29.51 10.37 22.80
C ARG A 109 -29.06 11.74 22.32
N ARG A 110 -28.87 11.95 21.02
CA ARG A 110 -28.46 13.25 20.47
C ARG A 110 -29.52 13.76 19.50
N LEU A 111 -30.18 14.85 19.86
CA LEU A 111 -31.06 15.59 18.95
C LEU A 111 -30.20 16.52 18.10
N VAL A 112 -30.27 16.35 16.79
CA VAL A 112 -29.57 17.17 15.80
C VAL A 112 -30.59 18.04 15.07
N ILE A 113 -30.31 19.33 14.95
CA ILE A 113 -31.14 20.32 14.24
C ILE A 113 -30.26 21.06 13.24
N ASP A 114 -30.54 20.88 11.95
CA ASP A 114 -29.85 21.53 10.83
C ASP A 114 -30.68 22.70 10.29
N ILE A 115 -30.04 23.87 10.19
CA ILE A 115 -30.63 25.10 9.63
C ILE A 115 -30.06 25.29 8.22
N MET A 116 -30.85 24.93 7.21
CA MET A 116 -30.43 24.81 5.82
C MET A 116 -30.61 26.13 5.04
N ASP A 117 -29.63 26.53 4.24
CA ASP A 117 -29.75 27.69 3.33
C ASP A 117 -30.75 27.39 2.19
N PRO A 118 -31.69 28.29 1.86
CA PRO A 118 -32.61 28.11 0.75
C PRO A 118 -31.94 28.17 -0.65
N ARG A 119 -30.68 28.61 -0.76
CA ARG A 119 -29.99 28.78 -2.06
C ARG A 119 -29.26 27.54 -2.59
N THR A 120 -29.31 26.42 -1.87
CA THR A 120 -28.72 25.15 -2.32
C THR A 120 -29.84 24.21 -2.81
N PRO A 121 -29.79 23.66 -4.03
CA PRO A 121 -30.78 22.68 -4.49
C PRO A 121 -30.73 21.46 -3.57
N SER A 122 -31.80 21.24 -2.81
CA SER A 122 -31.99 20.01 -2.05
C SER A 122 -32.16 18.86 -3.05
N ALA A 123 -31.25 17.88 -3.02
CA ALA A 123 -31.63 16.53 -3.38
C ALA A 123 -32.78 16.16 -2.44
N GLN A 124 -33.98 16.00 -3.00
CA GLN A 124 -35.14 15.54 -2.25
C GLN A 124 -34.89 14.09 -1.85
N ALA A 125 -34.63 13.85 -0.57
CA ALA A 125 -34.94 12.56 0.02
C ALA A 125 -36.47 12.47 0.16
N PRO A 126 -37.12 11.35 -0.20
CA PRO A 126 -38.56 11.21 -0.07
C PRO A 126 -38.99 11.37 1.40
N ASP A 127 -40.03 12.17 1.58
CA ASP A 127 -40.74 12.40 2.82
C ASP A 127 -41.51 11.13 3.19
N ILE A 128 -41.02 10.35 4.16
CA ILE A 128 -41.76 9.22 4.74
C ILE A 128 -42.19 9.65 6.16
N HIS A 129 -43.28 10.41 6.22
CA HIS A 129 -44.12 10.45 7.41
C HIS A 129 -45.23 9.42 7.27
N GLN A 130 -44.97 8.20 7.74
CA GLN A 130 -46.02 7.29 8.22
C GLN A 130 -45.66 6.85 9.65
N PRO A 131 -46.63 6.80 10.57
CA PRO A 131 -46.38 6.28 11.91
C PRO A 131 -46.09 4.79 11.79
N ILE A 132 -44.86 4.38 12.10
CA ILE A 132 -44.53 2.98 12.31
C ILE A 132 -45.19 2.57 13.62
N LEU A 133 -46.32 1.87 13.52
CA LEU A 133 -46.76 0.96 14.58
C LEU A 133 -45.72 -0.15 14.64
N GLU A 134 -44.75 -0.06 15.55
CA GLU A 134 -43.82 -1.16 15.81
C GLU A 134 -44.59 -2.36 16.37
N PRO A 135 -44.62 -3.52 15.71
CA PRO A 135 -44.90 -4.76 16.40
C PRO A 135 -43.63 -5.12 17.18
N THR A 136 -43.72 -5.10 18.51
CA THR A 136 -42.68 -5.68 19.37
C THR A 136 -42.51 -7.17 19.04
N PHE A 137 -41.48 -7.52 18.28
CA PHE A 137 -41.05 -8.90 18.12
C PHE A 137 -40.23 -9.31 19.36
N ARG A 138 -40.87 -10.06 20.27
CA ARG A 138 -40.17 -10.79 21.32
C ARG A 138 -39.71 -12.12 20.75
N PHE A 139 -38.40 -12.27 20.52
CA PHE A 139 -37.81 -13.59 20.34
C PHE A 139 -37.71 -14.29 21.71
N PRO A 140 -38.32 -15.47 21.91
CA PRO A 140 -38.00 -16.29 23.06
C PRO A 140 -36.59 -16.85 22.85
N MET A 141 -35.59 -16.27 23.51
CA MET A 141 -34.37 -17.02 23.82
C MET A 141 -34.76 -18.14 24.77
N THR A 142 -34.95 -19.35 24.24
CA THR A 142 -34.85 -20.55 25.06
C THR A 142 -33.39 -20.70 25.46
N ALA A 143 -33.14 -20.54 26.75
CA ALA A 143 -31.85 -20.85 27.36
C ALA A 143 -31.57 -22.35 27.16
N ALA A 144 -30.88 -22.69 26.08
CA ALA A 144 -30.19 -23.97 25.97
C ALA A 144 -29.08 -23.96 27.02
N GLY A 145 -29.28 -24.76 28.07
CA GLY A 145 -28.36 -24.88 29.19
C GLY A 145 -26.93 -25.13 28.70
N GLY A 146 -26.06 -24.17 29.00
CA GLY A 146 -24.64 -24.27 28.76
C GLY A 146 -24.06 -25.45 29.53
N ARG A 147 -23.77 -26.54 28.82
CA ARG A 147 -22.70 -27.45 29.24
C ARG A 147 -21.40 -26.78 28.83
N ALA A 148 -20.67 -26.28 29.83
CA ALA A 148 -19.31 -25.80 29.66
C ALA A 148 -18.46 -26.92 29.04
N VAL A 149 -18.04 -26.73 27.79
CA VAL A 149 -16.93 -27.49 27.22
C VAL A 149 -15.67 -26.74 27.64
N SER A 150 -15.01 -27.24 28.69
CA SER A 150 -13.67 -26.78 29.05
C SER A 150 -12.76 -26.90 27.83
N ALA A 151 -12.26 -25.77 27.34
CA ALA A 151 -11.12 -25.74 26.44
C ALA A 151 -9.90 -26.29 27.20
N ALA A 152 -9.60 -27.57 26.97
CA ALA A 152 -8.31 -28.12 27.36
C ALA A 152 -7.24 -27.56 26.40
N PRO A 153 -6.13 -26.99 26.91
CA PRO A 153 -5.04 -26.55 26.07
C PRO A 153 -4.34 -27.78 25.47
N PHE A 154 -4.34 -27.88 24.14
CA PHE A 154 -3.49 -28.85 23.44
C PHE A 154 -2.03 -28.42 23.56
N MET A 155 -1.36 -28.96 24.57
CA MET A 155 0.10 -28.98 24.68
C MET A 155 0.65 -29.96 23.63
N LEU A 156 1.24 -29.44 22.56
CA LEU A 156 2.05 -30.23 21.63
C LEU A 156 3.36 -30.62 22.31
N ASN A 157 3.38 -31.84 22.86
CA ASN A 157 4.56 -32.48 23.40
C ASN A 157 5.51 -32.87 22.25
N SER A 158 6.52 -32.03 22.01
CA SER A 158 7.68 -32.38 21.18
C SER A 158 8.58 -33.33 21.98
N ARG A 159 8.42 -34.64 21.73
CA ARG A 159 9.45 -35.68 21.93
C ARG A 159 8.94 -37.00 21.38
N ASN A 160 9.22 -37.26 20.10
CA ASN A 160 9.77 -38.56 19.73
C ASN A 160 10.52 -38.49 18.39
N ARG A 161 11.81 -38.82 18.45
CA ARG A 161 12.64 -39.13 17.29
C ARG A 161 12.14 -40.44 16.70
N ASN A 162 11.69 -40.44 15.45
CA ASN A 162 11.87 -41.63 14.61
C ASN A 162 12.04 -41.24 13.13
N ARG A 163 13.08 -41.84 12.54
CA ARG A 163 13.53 -41.70 11.16
C ARG A 163 12.42 -42.01 10.15
N ILE A 164 12.27 -41.16 9.13
CA ILE A 164 11.53 -41.48 7.90
C ILE A 164 12.56 -41.81 6.80
N PRO A 165 12.49 -42.99 6.14
CA PRO A 165 13.34 -43.36 5.00
C PRO A 165 12.85 -42.74 3.69
N ARG A 166 13.79 -42.39 2.81
CA ARG A 166 13.55 -41.94 1.42
C ARG A 166 12.99 -43.09 0.55
N PRO A 167 11.94 -42.87 -0.26
CA PRO A 167 11.53 -43.85 -1.26
C PRO A 167 12.37 -43.74 -2.55
N LYS A 168 12.82 -44.90 -3.04
CA LYS A 168 13.55 -45.10 -4.29
C LYS A 168 12.59 -45.23 -5.47
N SER A 169 13.03 -44.70 -6.61
CA SER A 169 12.45 -44.84 -7.94
C SER A 169 12.40 -46.29 -8.42
N SER A 170 11.31 -46.69 -9.06
CA SER A 170 11.20 -47.91 -9.87
C SER A 170 10.91 -47.55 -11.33
N GLN A 171 11.86 -47.86 -12.22
CA GLN A 171 11.61 -48.09 -13.64
C GLN A 171 11.09 -49.51 -13.85
N PRO A 172 10.36 -49.79 -14.95
CA PRO A 172 10.28 -51.12 -15.54
C PRO A 172 11.28 -51.27 -16.71
N ASP A 173 11.91 -52.43 -16.75
CA ASP A 173 12.80 -52.96 -17.79
C ASP A 173 12.13 -53.09 -19.16
N SER A 174 12.92 -52.92 -20.24
CA SER A 174 13.10 -53.96 -21.28
C SER A 174 14.24 -53.64 -22.24
N ARG A 175 15.14 -54.62 -22.37
CA ARG A 175 16.31 -54.71 -23.27
C ARG A 175 15.93 -54.62 -24.75
N LEU A 176 16.84 -54.11 -25.59
CA LEU A 176 17.63 -54.94 -26.53
C LEU A 176 18.58 -54.09 -27.42
N GLN A 177 19.84 -54.50 -27.37
CA GLN A 177 20.86 -54.57 -28.43
C GLN A 177 21.73 -53.37 -28.80
N SER A 178 23.01 -53.73 -28.87
CA SER A 178 24.23 -52.99 -29.13
C SER A 178 24.44 -52.76 -30.63
N GLY A 179 24.99 -51.60 -30.97
CA GLY A 179 25.48 -51.28 -32.31
C GLY A 179 26.32 -50.01 -32.24
N SER A 180 27.62 -50.17 -32.01
CA SER A 180 28.63 -49.12 -32.20
C SER A 180 28.62 -48.65 -33.65
N ASN A 181 28.52 -47.34 -33.87
CA ASN A 181 29.33 -46.61 -34.87
C ASN A 181 29.32 -45.11 -34.57
N ALA A 182 30.49 -44.51 -34.79
CA ALA A 182 30.80 -43.10 -34.59
C ALA A 182 29.87 -42.18 -35.39
N ASP A 183 29.43 -41.09 -34.77
CA ASP A 183 29.42 -39.76 -35.39
C ASP A 183 29.13 -38.68 -34.33
N THR A 184 29.96 -37.65 -34.36
CA THR A 184 29.95 -36.48 -33.47
C THR A 184 28.69 -35.62 -33.71
N PRO A 185 27.89 -35.24 -32.69
CA PRO A 185 26.81 -34.27 -32.89
C PRO A 185 27.37 -32.83 -32.99
N PRO A 186 26.92 -32.01 -33.96
CA PRO A 186 27.34 -30.61 -34.06
C PRO A 186 26.60 -29.73 -33.04
N LEU A 187 27.28 -28.65 -32.61
CA LEU A 187 26.71 -27.58 -31.78
C LEU A 187 25.43 -26.98 -32.41
N PRO A 188 24.45 -26.54 -31.60
CA PRO A 188 23.25 -25.89 -32.11
C PRO A 188 23.57 -24.49 -32.69
N PRO A 189 22.95 -24.09 -33.81
CA PRO A 189 23.14 -22.77 -34.38
C PRO A 189 22.39 -21.71 -33.56
N LYS A 190 23.05 -20.56 -33.38
CA LYS A 190 22.43 -19.31 -32.90
C LYS A 190 21.35 -18.90 -33.90
N THR A 191 20.08 -18.85 -33.49
CA THR A 191 18.98 -18.37 -34.33
C THR A 191 18.52 -16.99 -33.89
N ASP A 192 18.56 -16.07 -34.86
CA ASP A 192 18.03 -14.70 -34.79
C ASP A 192 16.52 -14.69 -34.56
N LEU A 193 16.10 -14.24 -33.38
CA LEU A 193 14.71 -14.11 -32.94
C LEU A 193 13.84 -12.97 -33.53
N PRO A 194 14.25 -12.07 -34.46
CA PRO A 194 13.32 -11.07 -35.00
C PRO A 194 12.45 -11.53 -36.19
N ARG A 195 12.81 -12.60 -36.92
CA ARG A 195 12.20 -12.87 -38.26
C ARG A 195 10.90 -13.69 -38.24
N ALA A 196 10.59 -14.39 -37.14
CA ALA A 196 9.38 -15.23 -37.05
C ALA A 196 8.11 -14.41 -36.71
N ALA A 197 8.25 -13.31 -35.96
CA ALA A 197 7.16 -12.40 -35.63
C ALA A 197 6.72 -11.56 -36.85
N SER A 198 7.66 -11.16 -37.71
CA SER A 198 7.37 -10.42 -38.94
C SER A 198 6.52 -11.22 -39.93
N ARG A 199 6.79 -12.53 -40.12
CA ARG A 199 6.00 -13.37 -41.05
C ARG A 199 4.55 -13.60 -40.59
N ARG A 200 4.31 -13.59 -39.26
CA ARG A 200 2.95 -13.75 -38.70
C ARG A 200 2.13 -12.46 -38.82
N SER A 201 2.81 -11.33 -38.73
CA SER A 201 2.21 -10.00 -38.94
C SER A 201 1.93 -9.74 -40.43
N GLU A 202 2.85 -10.14 -41.31
CA GLU A 202 2.70 -10.08 -42.77
C GLU A 202 1.51 -10.90 -43.27
N LYS A 203 1.33 -12.15 -42.79
CA LYS A 203 0.16 -12.96 -43.13
C LYS A 203 -1.17 -12.38 -42.63
N ARG A 204 -1.17 -11.72 -41.47
CA ARG A 204 -2.38 -11.05 -40.95
C ARG A 204 -2.74 -9.81 -41.76
N LEU A 205 -1.73 -9.05 -42.20
CA LEU A 205 -1.92 -7.86 -43.02
C LEU A 205 -2.46 -8.24 -44.41
N LEU A 206 -1.88 -9.27 -45.04
CA LEU A 206 -2.37 -9.79 -46.33
C LEU A 206 -3.82 -10.28 -46.23
N ALA A 207 -4.17 -11.04 -45.17
CA ALA A 207 -5.53 -11.50 -44.94
C ALA A 207 -6.54 -10.40 -44.57
N GLN A 208 -6.06 -9.19 -44.22
CA GLN A 208 -6.90 -8.01 -44.00
C GLN A 208 -7.05 -7.19 -45.29
N ILE A 209 -6.01 -7.12 -46.12
CA ILE A 209 -6.06 -6.49 -47.44
C ILE A 209 -6.97 -7.29 -48.38
N ASP A 210 -6.84 -8.63 -48.43
CA ASP A 210 -7.72 -9.49 -49.25
C ASP A 210 -9.20 -9.32 -48.86
N ARG A 211 -9.48 -9.24 -47.56
CA ARG A 211 -10.83 -8.95 -47.06
C ARG A 211 -11.35 -7.58 -47.46
N ALA A 212 -10.50 -6.55 -47.47
CA ALA A 212 -10.90 -5.20 -47.86
C ALA A 212 -11.13 -5.08 -49.38
N VAL A 213 -10.44 -5.89 -50.19
CA VAL A 213 -10.67 -6.01 -51.64
C VAL A 213 -11.98 -6.74 -51.93
N ASP A 214 -12.24 -7.88 -51.26
CA ASP A 214 -13.49 -8.64 -51.43
C ASP A 214 -14.74 -7.87 -50.95
N GLN A 215 -14.55 -6.90 -50.05
CA GLN A 215 -15.61 -6.02 -49.56
C GLN A 215 -15.77 -4.73 -50.40
N GLY A 216 -15.00 -4.56 -51.47
CA GLY A 216 -15.04 -3.36 -52.32
C GLY A 216 -14.63 -2.07 -51.61
N LEU A 217 -13.90 -2.17 -50.48
CA LEU A 217 -13.45 -1.03 -49.68
C LEU A 217 -12.13 -0.43 -50.19
N LEU A 218 -11.48 -1.08 -51.17
CA LEU A 218 -10.25 -0.65 -51.83
C LEU A 218 -10.44 -0.70 -53.35
N ASP A 219 -10.27 0.43 -54.01
CA ASP A 219 -10.31 0.54 -55.47
C ASP A 219 -8.88 0.36 -56.04
N PHE A 220 -8.62 -0.76 -56.70
CA PHE A 220 -7.36 -0.97 -57.43
C PHE A 220 -7.45 -0.31 -58.80
N THR A 221 -6.81 0.84 -58.98
CA THR A 221 -6.62 1.43 -60.32
C THR A 221 -5.53 0.64 -61.07
N GLY A 222 -5.92 -0.48 -61.69
CA GLY A 222 -5.05 -1.33 -62.48
C GLY A 222 -5.81 -1.95 -63.66
N SER A 223 -5.55 -1.40 -64.86
CA SER A 223 -6.07 -1.74 -66.19
C SER A 223 -6.96 -2.98 -66.37
N SER A 224 -8.17 -2.71 -66.84
CA SER A 224 -9.12 -3.60 -67.52
C SER A 224 -8.49 -4.60 -68.50
N ARG A 225 -8.94 -5.86 -68.44
CA ARG A 225 -9.09 -6.76 -69.59
C ARG A 225 -10.31 -7.68 -69.44
N ASP A 226 -11.32 -7.34 -70.23
CA ASP A 226 -12.40 -8.10 -70.87
C ASP A 226 -12.74 -9.57 -70.46
N ALA A 227 -14.04 -9.71 -70.15
CA ALA A 227 -15.02 -10.71 -70.62
C ALA A 227 -15.17 -12.07 -69.88
N PRO A 228 -16.34 -12.74 -69.98
CA PRO A 228 -17.73 -12.28 -70.15
C PRO A 228 -18.72 -12.83 -69.09
N GLU A 229 -19.84 -12.12 -68.95
CA GLU A 229 -21.05 -12.47 -68.18
C GLU A 229 -21.79 -13.71 -68.76
N PRO A 230 -22.46 -14.50 -67.91
CA PRO A 230 -23.75 -15.04 -68.31
C PRO A 230 -24.86 -14.89 -67.24
N GLU A 231 -25.90 -14.21 -67.69
CA GLU A 231 -27.33 -14.52 -67.58
C GLU A 231 -28.00 -14.56 -66.19
N ALA A 232 -28.66 -13.44 -65.92
CA ALA A 232 -29.71 -13.30 -64.92
C ALA A 232 -30.96 -14.14 -65.27
N LEU A 233 -31.48 -14.84 -64.27
CA LEU A 233 -32.86 -15.29 -64.19
C LEU A 233 -33.49 -14.62 -62.97
N VAL A 234 -34.30 -13.59 -63.24
CA VAL A 234 -35.16 -12.93 -62.27
C VAL A 234 -36.53 -13.58 -62.31
N PRO A 235 -37.07 -14.05 -61.16
CA PRO A 235 -38.51 -14.12 -60.97
C PRO A 235 -38.97 -12.93 -60.13
N ASP A 236 -39.88 -12.18 -60.73
CA ASP A 236 -40.67 -11.08 -60.20
C ASP A 236 -41.58 -11.54 -59.05
N LEU A 237 -41.43 -10.96 -57.86
CA LEU A 237 -42.43 -10.99 -56.80
C LEU A 237 -42.62 -9.58 -56.21
N LYS A 238 -43.86 -9.09 -56.37
CA LYS A 238 -44.40 -7.80 -55.93
C LYS A 238 -44.09 -7.46 -54.46
N PRO A 239 -43.94 -6.16 -54.12
CA PRO A 239 -43.59 -5.73 -52.78
C PRO A 239 -44.78 -5.85 -51.82
N PRO A 240 -44.61 -6.39 -50.60
CA PRO A 240 -45.58 -6.18 -49.54
C PRO A 240 -45.37 -4.81 -48.89
N ARG A 241 -46.51 -4.16 -48.61
CA ARG A 241 -46.68 -2.91 -47.89
C ARG A 241 -45.87 -2.81 -46.61
N GLU A 242 -45.37 -1.61 -46.37
CA GLU A 242 -44.81 -1.13 -45.11
C GLU A 242 -45.76 -1.36 -43.93
N THR A 243 -45.22 -1.97 -42.87
CA THR A 243 -45.71 -1.79 -41.49
C THR A 243 -44.52 -1.42 -40.61
N PRO A 244 -44.68 -0.49 -39.66
CA PRO A 244 -43.58 -0.01 -38.85
C PRO A 244 -43.41 -0.90 -37.62
N SER A 245 -42.29 -1.61 -37.53
CA SER A 245 -41.71 -1.99 -36.24
C SER A 245 -40.22 -2.27 -36.42
N LYS A 246 -39.39 -1.53 -35.70
CA LYS A 246 -37.96 -1.82 -35.52
C LYS A 246 -37.83 -2.95 -34.51
N PRO A 247 -37.18 -4.06 -34.87
CA PRO A 247 -36.13 -4.64 -34.02
C PRO A 247 -34.81 -4.76 -34.80
N GLY A 248 -33.68 -4.68 -34.09
CA GLY A 248 -32.34 -4.69 -34.66
C GLY A 248 -32.09 -5.86 -35.61
N LEU A 249 -31.71 -5.54 -36.84
CA LEU A 249 -31.18 -6.49 -37.82
C LEU A 249 -29.74 -6.84 -37.43
N SER A 250 -29.48 -8.09 -37.03
CA SER A 250 -28.16 -8.70 -37.15
C SER A 250 -28.10 -9.45 -38.48
N ALA A 251 -27.24 -9.03 -39.40
CA ALA A 251 -26.90 -9.82 -40.57
C ALA A 251 -25.85 -10.85 -40.15
N GLN A 252 -26.22 -12.13 -40.15
CA GLN A 252 -25.27 -13.24 -39.98
C GLN A 252 -24.92 -13.80 -41.36
N THR A 253 -23.64 -13.93 -41.66
CA THR A 253 -23.21 -14.66 -42.86
C THR A 253 -23.27 -16.17 -42.60
N SER A 254 -23.35 -16.98 -43.66
CA SER A 254 -23.30 -18.45 -43.53
C SER A 254 -22.03 -18.93 -42.80
N VAL A 255 -20.94 -18.16 -42.90
CA VAL A 255 -19.68 -18.42 -42.19
C VAL A 255 -19.80 -18.12 -40.70
N ASP A 256 -20.55 -17.08 -40.29
CA ASP A 256 -20.76 -16.76 -38.87
C ASP A 256 -21.65 -17.80 -38.17
N ARG A 257 -22.66 -18.33 -38.88
CA ARG A 257 -23.49 -19.43 -38.39
C ARG A 257 -22.66 -20.70 -38.19
N ASP A 258 -21.85 -21.04 -39.19
CA ASP A 258 -21.04 -22.26 -39.14
C ASP A 258 -19.87 -22.13 -38.15
N LEU A 259 -19.35 -20.91 -37.91
CA LEU A 259 -18.35 -20.65 -36.87
C LEU A 259 -18.96 -20.68 -35.45
N ALA A 260 -20.22 -20.24 -35.29
CA ALA A 260 -20.96 -20.39 -34.03
C ALA A 260 -21.26 -21.86 -33.73
N ASP A 261 -21.59 -22.67 -34.74
CA ASP A 261 -21.79 -24.12 -34.60
C ASP A 261 -20.47 -24.84 -34.29
N VAL A 262 -19.36 -24.40 -34.89
CA VAL A 262 -18.00 -24.89 -34.59
C VAL A 262 -17.56 -24.45 -33.19
N ARG A 263 -17.97 -23.27 -32.71
CA ARG A 263 -17.73 -22.81 -31.33
C ARG A 263 -18.53 -23.62 -30.32
N ASN A 264 -19.81 -23.89 -30.59
CA ASN A 264 -20.65 -24.76 -29.77
C ASN A 264 -20.12 -26.20 -29.75
N THR A 265 -19.62 -26.72 -30.88
CA THR A 265 -19.01 -28.07 -30.91
C THR A 265 -17.62 -28.12 -30.27
N MET A 266 -16.87 -27.02 -30.24
CA MET A 266 -15.62 -26.91 -29.47
C MET A 266 -15.86 -26.69 -27.97
N GLU A 267 -16.94 -26.01 -27.54
CA GLU A 267 -17.40 -25.96 -26.14
C GLU A 267 -17.77 -27.35 -25.60
N ILE A 268 -18.23 -28.26 -26.47
CA ILE A 268 -18.56 -29.66 -26.10
C ILE A 268 -17.30 -30.55 -26.02
N ALA A 269 -16.18 -30.17 -26.64
CA ALA A 269 -15.02 -31.06 -26.84
C ALA A 269 -13.75 -30.66 -26.07
N GLY A 270 -13.73 -29.57 -25.31
CA GLY A 270 -12.57 -29.10 -24.57
C GLY A 270 -12.68 -29.31 -23.06
N TYR A 271 -12.06 -30.39 -22.55
CA TYR A 271 -11.85 -30.69 -21.12
C TYR A 271 -13.13 -30.86 -20.26
N GLY A 272 -13.34 -32.07 -19.73
CA GLY A 272 -14.54 -32.42 -18.96
C GLY A 272 -14.85 -31.42 -17.84
N SER A 273 -16.08 -30.90 -17.80
CA SER A 273 -16.57 -30.10 -16.68
C SER A 273 -18.10 -30.20 -16.59
N ASN A 274 -18.60 -30.61 -15.42
CA ASN A 274 -20.00 -30.64 -15.03
C ASN A 274 -20.49 -29.19 -14.79
N CYS A 275 -20.36 -28.30 -15.78
CA CYS A 275 -20.78 -26.91 -15.63
C CYS A 275 -22.28 -26.85 -15.30
N TYR A 276 -22.66 -26.01 -14.33
CA TYR A 276 -24.07 -25.85 -14.01
C TYR A 276 -24.83 -25.23 -15.20
N PRO A 277 -26.05 -25.71 -15.49
CA PRO A 277 -26.87 -25.15 -16.55
C PRO A 277 -27.26 -23.71 -16.21
N ALA A 278 -27.31 -22.85 -17.24
CA ALA A 278 -27.50 -21.42 -17.07
C ALA A 278 -28.78 -21.08 -16.30
N GLU A 279 -29.87 -21.83 -16.54
CA GLU A 279 -31.19 -21.66 -15.93
C GLU A 279 -31.17 -21.75 -14.40
N MET A 280 -30.24 -22.53 -13.84
CA MET A 280 -30.09 -22.66 -12.38
C MET A 280 -29.49 -21.41 -11.73
N LEU A 281 -28.89 -20.50 -12.51
CA LEU A 281 -28.10 -19.37 -12.02
C LEU A 281 -28.56 -18.02 -12.60
N LYS A 282 -29.73 -17.96 -13.26
CA LYS A 282 -30.31 -16.71 -13.80
C LYS A 282 -30.95 -15.86 -12.71
N LEU A 283 -30.13 -15.15 -11.95
CA LEU A 283 -30.60 -14.28 -10.85
C LEU A 283 -31.59 -13.22 -11.30
N ALA A 284 -31.46 -12.68 -12.52
CA ALA A 284 -32.35 -11.64 -13.02
C ALA A 284 -33.84 -12.07 -13.08
N GLU A 285 -34.12 -13.37 -13.13
CA GLU A 285 -35.47 -13.94 -13.21
C GLU A 285 -36.05 -14.29 -11.84
N TRP A 286 -35.31 -14.09 -10.74
CA TRP A 286 -35.71 -14.54 -9.39
C TRP A 286 -36.51 -13.51 -8.58
N GLY A 287 -36.63 -12.29 -9.10
CA GLY A 287 -37.39 -11.21 -8.51
C GLY A 287 -37.90 -10.24 -9.57
N SER A 288 -38.72 -9.28 -9.16
CA SER A 288 -39.26 -8.22 -9.99
C SER A 288 -38.83 -6.83 -9.49
N GLU A 289 -39.27 -5.77 -10.17
CA GLU A 289 -39.10 -4.38 -9.72
C GLU A 289 -40.09 -3.98 -8.60
N ASP A 290 -40.97 -4.90 -8.17
CA ASP A 290 -41.92 -4.63 -7.09
C ASP A 290 -41.19 -4.42 -5.75
N PRO A 291 -41.80 -3.70 -4.78
CA PRO A 291 -41.18 -3.49 -3.48
C PRO A 291 -40.79 -4.79 -2.77
N PHE A 292 -39.65 -4.78 -2.09
CA PHE A 292 -39.12 -5.91 -1.31
C PHE A 292 -40.18 -6.57 -0.41
N ALA A 293 -40.95 -5.76 0.31
CA ALA A 293 -41.95 -6.25 1.26
C ALA A 293 -43.05 -7.08 0.59
N ASP A 294 -43.45 -6.74 -0.63
CA ASP A 294 -44.56 -7.38 -1.35
C ASP A 294 -44.13 -8.75 -1.89
N GLN A 295 -42.93 -8.82 -2.49
CA GLN A 295 -42.38 -10.07 -3.01
C GLN A 295 -42.10 -11.07 -1.89
N ILE A 296 -41.45 -10.64 -0.81
CA ILE A 296 -41.15 -11.49 0.35
C ILE A 296 -42.43 -11.88 1.11
N GLY A 297 -43.38 -10.96 1.25
CA GLY A 297 -44.66 -11.20 1.91
C GLY A 297 -45.46 -12.32 1.23
N THR A 298 -45.51 -12.29 -0.11
CA THR A 298 -46.18 -13.33 -0.93
C THR A 298 -45.61 -14.71 -0.62
N TRP A 299 -44.29 -14.88 -0.75
CA TRP A 299 -43.65 -16.16 -0.49
C TRP A 299 -43.75 -16.64 0.97
N ARG A 300 -43.68 -15.72 1.94
CA ARG A 300 -43.81 -16.07 3.37
C ARG A 300 -45.20 -16.55 3.71
N SER A 301 -46.24 -16.01 3.07
CA SER A 301 -47.63 -16.45 3.29
C SER A 301 -47.90 -17.87 2.80
N GLU A 302 -47.15 -18.32 1.79
CA GLU A 302 -47.29 -19.64 1.17
C GLU A 302 -46.31 -20.69 1.73
N LEU A 303 -45.42 -20.30 2.65
CA LEU A 303 -44.32 -21.14 3.15
C LEU A 303 -44.80 -22.43 3.82
N TYR A 304 -45.97 -22.39 4.45
CA TYR A 304 -46.61 -23.55 5.07
C TYR A 304 -48.00 -23.76 4.47
N HIS A 305 -48.33 -25.01 4.16
CA HIS A 305 -49.71 -25.39 3.89
C HIS A 305 -50.52 -25.49 5.19
N GLU A 306 -51.82 -25.77 5.07
CA GLU A 306 -52.83 -25.81 6.16
C GLU A 306 -52.57 -26.78 7.33
N PHE A 307 -51.51 -27.59 7.26
CA PHE A 307 -51.10 -28.56 8.30
C PHE A 307 -49.64 -28.41 8.75
N ASP A 308 -49.07 -27.20 8.71
CA ASP A 308 -47.64 -26.92 9.01
C ASP A 308 -46.67 -27.75 8.15
N ILE A 309 -47.13 -28.20 6.98
CA ILE A 309 -46.29 -28.88 6.00
C ILE A 309 -45.61 -27.80 5.18
N LEU A 310 -44.27 -27.75 5.29
CA LEU A 310 -43.44 -26.85 4.51
C LEU A 310 -43.70 -27.02 3.00
N ASN A 311 -44.16 -25.95 2.36
CA ASN A 311 -44.29 -25.83 0.92
C ASN A 311 -42.91 -25.62 0.31
N ARG A 312 -42.47 -26.56 -0.52
CA ARG A 312 -41.12 -26.58 -1.09
C ARG A 312 -40.91 -25.51 -2.14
N ASP A 313 -41.91 -25.29 -2.98
CA ASP A 313 -41.82 -24.30 -4.06
C ASP A 313 -41.77 -22.90 -3.47
N ALA A 314 -42.57 -22.64 -2.41
CA ALA A 314 -42.49 -21.40 -1.66
C ALA A 314 -41.18 -21.24 -0.87
N GLN A 315 -40.60 -22.32 -0.33
CA GLN A 315 -39.29 -22.29 0.32
C GLN A 315 -38.17 -21.90 -0.66
N ILE A 316 -38.13 -22.53 -1.83
CA ILE A 316 -37.14 -22.26 -2.88
C ILE A 316 -37.36 -20.86 -3.46
N GLY A 317 -38.61 -20.49 -3.74
CA GLY A 317 -39.00 -19.16 -4.20
C GLY A 317 -38.56 -18.07 -3.23
N LEU A 318 -38.85 -18.23 -1.94
CA LEU A 318 -38.43 -17.31 -0.88
C LEU A 318 -36.91 -17.17 -0.79
N ALA A 319 -36.18 -18.30 -0.84
CA ALA A 319 -34.72 -18.29 -0.79
C ALA A 319 -34.10 -17.59 -2.02
N LYS A 320 -34.61 -17.87 -3.23
CA LYS A 320 -34.19 -17.19 -4.46
C LYS A 320 -34.45 -15.69 -4.40
N ASN A 321 -35.60 -15.29 -3.85
CA ASN A 321 -35.96 -13.88 -3.68
C ASN A 321 -35.02 -13.17 -2.67
N TYR A 322 -34.67 -13.83 -1.55
CA TYR A 322 -33.66 -13.30 -0.64
C TYR A 322 -32.28 -13.15 -1.31
N ILE A 323 -31.83 -14.14 -2.08
CA ILE A 323 -30.58 -14.04 -2.86
C ILE A 323 -30.65 -12.90 -3.88
N TYR A 324 -31.79 -12.76 -4.58
CA TYR A 324 -32.03 -11.66 -5.52
C TYR A 324 -31.82 -10.29 -4.85
N PHE A 325 -32.24 -10.12 -3.60
CA PHE A 325 -32.10 -8.86 -2.86
C PHE A 325 -30.77 -8.69 -2.11
N GLY A 326 -29.85 -9.66 -2.16
CA GLY A 326 -28.56 -9.55 -1.45
C GLY A 326 -28.55 -10.16 -0.04
N PHE A 327 -29.60 -10.87 0.37
CA PHE A 327 -29.77 -11.40 1.74
C PHE A 327 -29.37 -12.87 1.82
N GLY A 328 -28.07 -13.14 1.94
CA GLY A 328 -27.51 -14.49 1.95
C GLY A 328 -27.88 -15.30 3.20
N ALA A 329 -27.71 -14.74 4.39
CA ALA A 329 -27.95 -15.42 5.66
C ALA A 329 -29.42 -15.85 5.81
N GLU A 330 -30.34 -15.01 5.36
CA GLU A 330 -31.78 -15.23 5.36
C GLU A 330 -32.16 -16.37 4.41
N ALA A 331 -31.62 -16.34 3.18
CA ALA A 331 -31.78 -17.42 2.23
C ALA A 331 -31.25 -18.74 2.81
N ALA A 332 -30.05 -18.72 3.41
CA ALA A 332 -29.45 -19.88 4.04
C ALA A 332 -30.31 -20.43 5.20
N GLN A 333 -30.96 -19.56 5.97
CA GLN A 333 -31.83 -19.94 7.06
C GLN A 333 -33.12 -20.61 6.55
N VAL A 334 -33.75 -20.04 5.53
CA VAL A 334 -34.95 -20.61 4.91
C VAL A 334 -34.66 -21.99 4.32
N LEU A 335 -33.52 -22.17 3.66
CA LEU A 335 -33.13 -23.46 3.06
C LEU A 335 -32.86 -24.55 4.11
N LYS A 336 -32.59 -24.20 5.37
CA LYS A 336 -32.35 -25.14 6.48
C LYS A 336 -33.61 -25.65 7.19
N LEU A 337 -34.81 -25.19 6.81
CA LEU A 337 -36.07 -25.54 7.48
C LEU A 337 -36.47 -27.05 7.36
N LYS A 338 -35.76 -27.89 6.58
CA LYS A 338 -35.97 -29.35 6.51
C LYS A 338 -34.68 -30.19 6.47
N SER A 339 -34.79 -31.46 6.92
CA SER A 339 -33.66 -32.40 7.11
C SER A 339 -33.26 -33.23 5.87
N HIS A 340 -33.84 -33.03 4.68
CA HIS A 340 -33.44 -33.77 3.47
C HIS A 340 -32.89 -32.80 2.44
N ARG A 341 -31.56 -32.84 2.32
CA ARG A 341 -30.76 -32.03 1.40
C ARG A 341 -30.97 -32.57 -0.02
N GLN A 342 -31.42 -31.72 -0.93
CA GLN A 342 -31.50 -32.01 -2.36
C GLN A 342 -30.45 -31.20 -3.10
N GLU A 343 -29.96 -31.71 -4.23
CA GLU A 343 -28.90 -31.10 -5.04
C GLU A 343 -29.17 -29.62 -5.38
N ASN A 344 -30.40 -29.25 -5.78
CA ASN A 344 -30.77 -27.85 -6.09
C ASN A 344 -30.77 -26.92 -4.85
N THR A 345 -30.99 -27.46 -3.64
CA THR A 345 -30.96 -26.69 -2.39
C THR A 345 -29.53 -26.44 -1.93
N GLU A 346 -28.59 -27.32 -2.28
CA GLU A 346 -27.16 -27.18 -1.96
C GLU A 346 -26.55 -26.00 -2.70
N ILE A 347 -26.82 -25.88 -4.00
CA ILE A 347 -26.34 -24.77 -4.83
C ILE A 347 -26.85 -23.42 -4.28
N LEU A 348 -28.15 -23.31 -3.98
CA LEU A 348 -28.71 -22.08 -3.42
C LEU A 348 -28.12 -21.75 -2.03
N LEU A 349 -27.87 -22.76 -1.20
CA LEU A 349 -27.22 -22.57 0.09
C LEU A 349 -25.78 -22.08 -0.07
N GLU A 350 -25.07 -22.58 -1.08
CA GLU A 350 -23.72 -22.16 -1.41
C GLU A 350 -23.68 -20.73 -1.92
N MET A 351 -24.53 -20.37 -2.88
CA MET A 351 -24.71 -19.00 -3.37
C MET A 351 -25.02 -18.02 -2.23
N SER A 352 -25.89 -18.42 -1.30
CA SER A 352 -26.28 -17.61 -0.15
C SER A 352 -25.09 -17.30 0.79
N ARG A 353 -24.18 -18.27 1.00
CA ARG A 353 -22.97 -18.05 1.80
C ARG A 353 -21.94 -17.22 1.05
N ILE A 354 -21.79 -17.47 -0.25
CA ILE A 354 -20.89 -16.71 -1.12
C ILE A 354 -21.30 -15.25 -1.07
N LEU A 355 -22.59 -14.92 -1.22
CA LEU A 355 -23.10 -13.55 -1.24
C LEU A 355 -22.70 -12.73 -0.01
N ASP A 356 -22.86 -13.29 1.19
CA ASP A 356 -22.54 -12.63 2.47
C ASP A 356 -21.06 -12.67 2.85
N GLY A 357 -20.20 -13.28 2.02
CA GLY A 357 -18.76 -13.35 2.27
C GLY A 357 -18.39 -14.21 3.48
N LEU A 358 -19.27 -15.14 3.88
CA LEU A 358 -18.95 -16.12 4.91
C LEU A 358 -17.94 -17.11 4.33
N ASP A 359 -16.80 -17.29 5.04
CA ASP A 359 -15.72 -18.19 4.62
C ASP A 359 -16.29 -19.52 4.17
N ALA A 360 -16.06 -19.82 2.90
CA ALA A 360 -16.53 -20.99 2.25
C ALA A 360 -15.68 -22.20 2.66
N VAL A 361 -15.81 -22.63 3.91
CA VAL A 361 -15.08 -23.77 4.49
C VAL A 361 -15.48 -25.11 3.83
N SER A 362 -16.28 -25.11 2.75
CA SER A 362 -16.68 -26.33 2.04
C SER A 362 -17.23 -26.13 0.61
N THR A 363 -16.75 -25.16 -0.19
CA THR A 363 -17.26 -24.92 -1.57
C THR A 363 -16.59 -25.83 -2.60
N GLU A 364 -16.73 -27.16 -2.49
CA GLU A 364 -16.23 -28.03 -3.59
C GLU A 364 -17.03 -27.83 -4.90
N SER A 365 -18.30 -27.38 -4.83
CA SER A 365 -19.21 -27.37 -5.97
C SER A 365 -18.86 -26.32 -7.05
N PHE A 366 -18.55 -25.08 -6.66
CA PHE A 366 -18.20 -24.03 -7.63
C PHE A 366 -16.68 -23.94 -7.93
N LEU A 367 -15.82 -24.60 -7.16
CA LEU A 367 -14.35 -24.45 -7.27
C LEU A 367 -13.74 -24.97 -8.57
N LEU A 368 -14.48 -25.71 -9.40
CA LEU A 368 -14.03 -26.20 -10.70
C LEU A 368 -14.74 -25.52 -11.88
N HIS A 369 -15.54 -24.48 -11.61
CA HIS A 369 -16.42 -23.87 -12.61
C HIS A 369 -15.89 -22.53 -13.16
N GLN A 370 -14.66 -22.13 -12.82
CA GLN A 370 -14.06 -20.86 -13.27
C GLN A 370 -13.88 -20.82 -14.80
N GLY A 371 -13.65 -21.96 -15.45
CA GLY A 371 -13.53 -22.07 -16.91
C GLY A 371 -14.87 -22.17 -17.65
N CYS A 372 -15.99 -22.36 -16.94
CA CYS A 372 -17.31 -22.50 -17.54
C CYS A 372 -17.79 -21.18 -18.20
N SER A 373 -18.79 -21.27 -19.06
CA SER A 373 -19.50 -20.10 -19.58
C SER A 373 -20.61 -19.61 -18.62
N GLY A 374 -21.06 -18.38 -18.80
CA GLY A 374 -22.17 -17.77 -18.06
C GLY A 374 -21.95 -17.59 -16.55
N ALA A 375 -23.04 -17.53 -15.79
CA ALA A 375 -23.04 -17.22 -14.36
C ALA A 375 -22.29 -18.23 -13.48
N SER A 376 -22.05 -19.46 -13.96
CA SER A 376 -21.28 -20.46 -13.22
C SER A 376 -19.84 -19.99 -12.95
N SER A 377 -19.22 -19.31 -13.92
CA SER A 377 -17.87 -18.75 -13.75
C SER A 377 -17.85 -17.59 -12.75
N LEU A 378 -18.88 -16.73 -12.75
CA LEU A 378 -19.01 -15.65 -11.77
C LEU A 378 -19.05 -16.18 -10.34
N TRP A 379 -19.91 -17.17 -10.06
CA TRP A 379 -20.01 -17.76 -8.72
C TRP A 379 -18.74 -18.52 -8.32
N ALA A 380 -18.07 -19.18 -9.27
CA ALA A 380 -16.77 -19.81 -9.05
C ALA A 380 -15.69 -18.80 -8.64
N VAL A 381 -15.62 -17.65 -9.31
CA VAL A 381 -14.67 -16.59 -8.95
C VAL A 381 -14.99 -15.99 -7.58
N LEU A 382 -16.27 -15.79 -7.23
CA LEU A 382 -16.67 -15.27 -5.92
C LEU A 382 -16.39 -16.25 -4.77
N ALA A 383 -16.41 -17.54 -5.06
CA ALA A 383 -16.14 -18.63 -4.11
C ALA A 383 -14.65 -18.95 -3.97
N ALA A 384 -13.85 -18.66 -4.98
CA ALA A 384 -12.45 -19.07 -5.03
C ALA A 384 -11.54 -18.15 -4.19
N SER A 385 -10.55 -18.76 -3.52
CA SER A 385 -9.47 -18.04 -2.85
C SER A 385 -8.33 -17.62 -3.80
N SER A 386 -8.35 -18.10 -5.05
CA SER A 386 -7.33 -17.84 -6.06
C SER A 386 -7.92 -17.87 -7.47
N LEU A 387 -7.37 -17.06 -8.36
CA LEU A 387 -7.79 -16.96 -9.77
C LEU A 387 -6.83 -17.74 -10.70
N PRO A 388 -7.20 -18.95 -11.14
CA PRO A 388 -6.38 -19.70 -12.07
C PRO A 388 -6.26 -19.03 -13.46
N PRO A 389 -5.17 -19.26 -14.22
CA PRO A 389 -4.98 -18.72 -15.56
C PRO A 389 -6.13 -19.03 -16.53
N GLU A 390 -6.72 -20.21 -16.44
CA GLU A 390 -7.82 -20.73 -17.26
C GLU A 390 -9.21 -20.17 -16.91
N THR A 391 -9.30 -19.19 -16.00
CA THR A 391 -10.57 -18.52 -15.69
C THR A 391 -11.15 -17.85 -16.93
N ASN A 392 -12.44 -18.07 -17.21
CA ASN A 392 -13.16 -17.46 -18.32
C ASN A 392 -13.62 -16.05 -17.94
N ASP A 393 -12.69 -15.09 -18.01
CA ASP A 393 -12.92 -13.71 -17.57
C ASP A 393 -14.06 -13.00 -18.33
N ASP A 394 -14.23 -13.30 -19.62
CA ASP A 394 -15.34 -12.75 -20.43
C ASP A 394 -16.70 -13.23 -19.93
N ALA A 395 -16.81 -14.51 -19.56
CA ALA A 395 -18.04 -15.07 -18.99
C ALA A 395 -18.38 -14.44 -17.63
N VAL A 396 -17.37 -14.17 -16.78
CA VAL A 396 -17.56 -13.48 -15.50
C VAL A 396 -18.12 -12.08 -15.72
N LEU A 397 -17.52 -11.30 -16.62
CA LEU A 397 -17.96 -9.93 -16.91
C LEU A 397 -19.34 -9.90 -17.55
N GLN A 398 -19.65 -10.84 -18.46
CA GLN A 398 -20.99 -10.96 -19.04
C GLN A 398 -22.04 -11.28 -17.98
N ALA A 399 -21.80 -12.29 -17.16
CA ALA A 399 -22.70 -12.67 -16.08
C ALA A 399 -22.91 -11.53 -15.07
N LEU A 400 -21.85 -10.76 -14.77
CA LEU A 400 -21.95 -9.57 -13.95
C LEU A 400 -22.88 -8.52 -14.58
N MET A 401 -22.79 -8.28 -15.89
CA MET A 401 -23.67 -7.31 -16.59
C MET A 401 -25.14 -7.73 -16.62
N GLU A 402 -25.43 -9.03 -16.56
CA GLU A 402 -26.79 -9.59 -16.52
C GLU A 402 -27.47 -9.45 -15.16
N LEU A 403 -26.72 -9.12 -14.09
CA LEU A 403 -27.29 -8.96 -12.76
C LEU A 403 -28.20 -7.71 -12.64
N PRO A 404 -29.20 -7.74 -11.73
CA PRO A 404 -29.94 -6.55 -11.31
C PRO A 404 -29.01 -5.42 -10.82
N ALA A 405 -29.44 -4.16 -10.93
CA ALA A 405 -28.59 -2.99 -10.65
C ALA A 405 -27.97 -3.01 -9.24
N HIS A 406 -28.75 -3.31 -8.20
CA HIS A 406 -28.25 -3.39 -6.82
C HIS A 406 -27.19 -4.47 -6.64
N LEU A 407 -27.37 -5.64 -7.26
CA LEU A 407 -26.37 -6.72 -7.22
C LEU A 407 -25.14 -6.42 -8.08
N ARG A 408 -25.29 -5.74 -9.22
CA ARG A 408 -24.15 -5.30 -10.05
C ARG A 408 -23.20 -4.41 -9.27
N HIS A 409 -23.74 -3.51 -8.46
CA HIS A 409 -22.95 -2.66 -7.61
C HIS A 409 -22.21 -3.48 -6.53
N LEU A 410 -22.94 -4.26 -5.73
CA LEU A 410 -22.36 -5.07 -4.64
C LEU A 410 -21.34 -6.11 -5.13
N ILE A 411 -21.74 -6.94 -6.09
CA ILE A 411 -20.92 -8.03 -6.61
C ILE A 411 -19.80 -7.48 -7.49
N GLY A 412 -20.04 -6.41 -8.25
CA GLY A 412 -19.02 -5.80 -9.11
C GLY A 412 -17.84 -5.24 -8.31
N LEU A 413 -18.09 -4.61 -7.14
CA LEU A 413 -17.03 -4.19 -6.22
C LEU A 413 -16.18 -5.37 -5.73
N ARG A 414 -16.83 -6.48 -5.36
CA ARG A 414 -16.13 -7.67 -4.88
C ARG A 414 -15.33 -8.36 -5.97
N ILE A 415 -15.90 -8.52 -7.18
CA ILE A 415 -15.18 -9.05 -8.34
C ILE A 415 -13.96 -8.18 -8.66
N SER A 416 -14.13 -6.86 -8.67
CA SER A 416 -13.03 -5.93 -8.89
C SER A 416 -11.88 -6.18 -7.91
N ARG A 417 -12.18 -6.31 -6.60
CA ARG A 417 -11.18 -6.61 -5.56
C ARG A 417 -10.50 -7.97 -5.77
N ILE A 418 -11.24 -9.00 -6.14
CA ILE A 418 -10.69 -10.34 -6.40
C ILE A 418 -9.69 -10.28 -7.57
N TYR A 419 -10.07 -9.70 -8.70
CA TYR A 419 -9.20 -9.53 -9.86
C TYR A 419 -7.99 -8.62 -9.59
N MET A 420 -8.18 -7.58 -8.78
CA MET A 420 -7.12 -6.68 -8.34
C MET A 420 -6.09 -7.42 -7.47
N SER A 421 -6.53 -8.24 -6.52
CA SER A 421 -5.64 -9.06 -5.67
C SER A 421 -4.85 -10.09 -6.47
N ALA A 422 -5.37 -10.52 -7.62
CA ALA A 422 -4.69 -11.41 -8.56
C ALA A 422 -3.80 -10.68 -9.59
N GLY A 423 -3.64 -9.36 -9.48
CA GLY A 423 -2.81 -8.56 -10.40
C GLY A 423 -3.41 -8.34 -11.79
N ARG A 424 -4.69 -8.67 -12.02
CA ARG A 424 -5.39 -8.52 -13.31
C ARG A 424 -6.11 -7.16 -13.39
N ALA A 425 -5.33 -6.08 -13.41
CA ALA A 425 -5.85 -4.70 -13.27
C ALA A 425 -6.87 -4.28 -14.33
N GLU A 426 -6.75 -4.72 -15.59
CA GLU A 426 -7.71 -4.34 -16.65
C GLU A 426 -9.11 -4.93 -16.46
N ILE A 427 -9.16 -6.16 -15.95
CA ILE A 427 -10.41 -6.88 -15.69
C ILE A 427 -11.06 -6.31 -14.44
N ALA A 428 -10.26 -6.07 -13.39
CA ALA A 428 -10.69 -5.38 -12.18
C ALA A 428 -11.32 -4.01 -12.49
N ASN A 429 -10.69 -3.23 -13.39
CA ASN A 429 -11.19 -1.93 -13.83
C ASN A 429 -12.52 -2.05 -14.59
N THR A 430 -12.69 -3.10 -15.40
CA THR A 430 -13.94 -3.33 -16.14
C THR A 430 -15.08 -3.73 -15.22
N ALA A 431 -14.82 -4.61 -14.24
CA ALA A 431 -15.79 -4.93 -13.19
C ALA A 431 -16.18 -3.70 -12.35
N LEU A 432 -15.20 -2.86 -11.99
CA LEU A 432 -15.47 -1.62 -11.25
C LEU A 432 -16.35 -0.65 -12.03
N ARG A 433 -16.08 -0.44 -13.33
CA ARG A 433 -16.92 0.40 -14.20
C ARG A 433 -18.35 -0.12 -14.33
N ILE A 434 -18.56 -1.44 -14.27
CA ILE A 434 -19.91 -2.03 -14.25
C ILE A 434 -20.61 -1.68 -12.93
N ALA A 435 -19.90 -1.78 -11.79
CA ALA A 435 -20.43 -1.42 -10.47
C ALA A 435 -20.74 0.09 -10.35
N GLU A 436 -19.87 0.94 -10.90
CA GLU A 436 -20.03 2.40 -10.96
C GLU A 436 -21.32 2.81 -11.64
N ARG A 437 -21.57 2.27 -12.84
CA ARG A 437 -22.77 2.59 -13.63
C ARG A 437 -24.07 2.13 -12.97
N ALA A 438 -23.98 1.19 -12.04
CA ALA A 438 -25.13 0.67 -11.31
C ALA A 438 -25.48 1.50 -10.06
N SER A 439 -24.57 2.38 -9.60
CA SER A 439 -24.83 3.31 -8.51
C SER A 439 -25.29 4.67 -9.04
N ALA A 440 -26.29 5.27 -8.39
CA ALA A 440 -26.76 6.62 -8.70
C ALA A 440 -25.88 7.73 -8.10
N SER A 441 -25.01 7.39 -7.14
CA SER A 441 -24.14 8.34 -6.43
C SER A 441 -22.69 7.91 -6.45
N ARG A 442 -21.79 8.90 -6.37
CA ARG A 442 -20.36 8.67 -6.21
C ARG A 442 -20.10 7.99 -4.86
N ASP A 443 -19.54 6.79 -4.91
CA ASP A 443 -19.26 5.96 -3.75
C ASP A 443 -17.75 6.05 -3.41
N PRO A 444 -17.37 6.48 -2.20
CA PRO A 444 -15.97 6.50 -1.75
C PRO A 444 -15.28 5.13 -1.83
N ALA A 445 -16.02 4.02 -1.70
CA ALA A 445 -15.47 2.67 -1.88
C ALA A 445 -15.04 2.40 -3.32
N VAL A 446 -15.81 2.90 -4.29
CA VAL A 446 -15.48 2.86 -5.71
C VAL A 446 -14.24 3.72 -5.99
N ASP A 447 -14.20 4.94 -5.47
CA ASP A 447 -13.07 5.85 -5.68
C ASP A 447 -11.76 5.26 -5.12
N LEU A 448 -11.82 4.58 -3.97
CA LEU A 448 -10.66 3.89 -3.38
C LEU A 448 -10.24 2.70 -4.24
N ALA A 449 -11.18 1.85 -4.68
CA ALA A 449 -10.88 0.72 -5.56
C ALA A 449 -10.25 1.19 -6.88
N ALA A 450 -10.74 2.30 -7.46
CA ALA A 450 -10.17 2.91 -8.65
C ALA A 450 -8.72 3.39 -8.41
N ALA A 451 -8.44 3.97 -7.24
CA ALA A 451 -7.08 4.36 -6.86
C ALA A 451 -6.13 3.15 -6.83
N GLU A 452 -6.54 2.05 -6.20
CA GLU A 452 -5.72 0.84 -6.10
C GLU A 452 -5.45 0.19 -7.47
N ILE A 453 -6.46 0.16 -8.34
CA ILE A 453 -6.32 -0.33 -9.72
C ILE A 453 -5.31 0.53 -10.50
N ASN A 454 -5.39 1.86 -10.39
CA ASN A 454 -4.43 2.74 -11.07
C ASN A 454 -3.01 2.57 -10.52
N ALA A 455 -2.86 2.35 -9.21
CA ALA A 455 -1.57 2.03 -8.61
C ALA A 455 -0.98 0.72 -9.19
N LEU A 456 -1.79 -0.32 -9.38
CA LEU A 456 -1.37 -1.58 -10.03
C LEU A 456 -0.99 -1.39 -11.51
N LYS A 457 -1.65 -0.46 -12.22
CA LYS A 457 -1.29 -0.10 -13.61
C LYS A 457 0.00 0.73 -13.71
N GLY A 458 0.58 1.12 -12.58
CA GLY A 458 1.75 1.99 -12.51
C GLY A 458 1.44 3.49 -12.54
N ASP A 459 0.17 3.89 -12.68
CA ASP A 459 -0.27 5.29 -12.60
C ASP A 459 -0.46 5.70 -11.13
N ARG A 460 0.67 5.76 -10.40
CA ARG A 460 0.69 6.11 -8.98
C ARG A 460 0.26 7.55 -8.71
N GLN A 461 0.41 8.46 -9.67
CA GLN A 461 0.03 9.86 -9.48
C GLN A 461 -1.50 10.00 -9.44
N THR A 462 -2.20 9.48 -10.46
CA THR A 462 -3.67 9.48 -10.48
C THR A 462 -4.23 8.72 -9.27
N ALA A 463 -3.62 7.59 -8.92
CA ALA A 463 -4.00 6.81 -7.75
C ALA A 463 -3.88 7.62 -6.44
N SER A 464 -2.77 8.35 -6.26
CA SER A 464 -2.57 9.20 -5.09
C SER A 464 -3.62 10.32 -5.00
N GLU A 465 -3.97 10.95 -6.12
CA GLU A 465 -4.99 12.00 -6.15
C GLU A 465 -6.40 11.45 -5.86
N GLN A 466 -6.72 10.26 -6.36
CA GLN A 466 -7.97 9.55 -6.04
C GLN A 466 -8.06 9.20 -4.55
N ALA A 467 -7.02 8.59 -3.99
CA ALA A 467 -6.96 8.26 -2.56
C ALA A 467 -7.08 9.51 -1.68
N ALA A 468 -6.43 10.62 -2.07
CA ALA A 468 -6.56 11.89 -1.35
C ALA A 468 -8.00 12.42 -1.30
N ARG A 469 -8.80 12.25 -2.37
CA ARG A 469 -10.23 12.61 -2.35
C ARG A 469 -11.05 11.75 -1.42
N VAL A 470 -10.74 10.46 -1.31
CA VAL A 470 -11.42 9.56 -0.36
C VAL A 470 -11.08 9.96 1.07
N VAL A 471 -9.82 10.29 1.36
CA VAL A 471 -9.40 10.79 2.68
C VAL A 471 -10.18 12.05 3.08
N THR A 472 -10.35 13.01 2.17
CA THR A 472 -11.07 14.27 2.47
C THR A 472 -12.58 14.10 2.57
N SER A 473 -13.16 13.02 2.04
CA SER A 473 -14.60 12.75 2.11
C SER A 473 -15.10 12.43 3.53
N GLY A 474 -14.22 11.97 4.42
CA GLY A 474 -14.60 11.50 5.77
C GLY A 474 -15.48 10.24 5.77
N ALA A 475 -15.49 9.49 4.66
CA ALA A 475 -16.21 8.22 4.55
C ALA A 475 -15.55 7.11 5.38
N GLU A 476 -16.24 5.98 5.51
CA GLU A 476 -15.72 4.77 6.19
C GLU A 476 -14.36 4.33 5.62
N GLN A 477 -14.15 4.50 4.31
CA GLN A 477 -12.92 4.14 3.60
C GLN A 477 -11.78 5.15 3.78
N ALA A 478 -11.99 6.28 4.47
CA ALA A 478 -10.98 7.34 4.60
C ALA A 478 -9.71 6.85 5.32
N ALA A 479 -9.86 5.99 6.33
CA ALA A 479 -8.73 5.42 7.08
C ALA A 479 -7.87 4.51 6.20
N GLU A 480 -8.49 3.60 5.45
CA GLU A 480 -7.77 2.75 4.49
C GLU A 480 -7.13 3.57 3.37
N ALA A 481 -7.87 4.54 2.82
CA ALA A 481 -7.35 5.44 1.80
C ALA A 481 -6.13 6.23 2.28
N LEU A 482 -6.07 6.63 3.56
CA LEU A 482 -4.93 7.34 4.13
C LEU A 482 -3.67 6.48 4.15
N VAL A 483 -3.78 5.20 4.54
CA VAL A 483 -2.65 4.26 4.51
C VAL A 483 -2.11 4.14 3.09
N LYS A 484 -3.00 3.97 2.10
CA LYS A 484 -2.61 3.83 0.69
C LYS A 484 -1.98 5.13 0.17
N LEU A 485 -2.57 6.28 0.49
CA LEU A 485 -2.05 7.59 0.11
C LEU A 485 -0.63 7.80 0.60
N VAL A 486 -0.36 7.57 1.89
CA VAL A 486 0.97 7.74 2.48
C VAL A 486 1.99 6.80 1.83
N LYS A 487 1.65 5.52 1.67
CA LYS A 487 2.55 4.54 1.03
C LYS A 487 2.89 4.94 -0.41
N MET A 488 1.89 5.32 -1.20
CA MET A 488 2.11 5.75 -2.59
C MET A 488 2.99 6.99 -2.66
N ARG A 489 2.76 8.01 -1.81
CA ARG A 489 3.58 9.22 -1.83
C ARG A 489 4.98 9.00 -1.26
N TRP A 490 5.15 8.08 -0.32
CA TRP A 490 6.46 7.65 0.15
C TRP A 490 7.29 7.05 -0.99
N GLU A 491 6.70 6.14 -1.77
CA GLU A 491 7.37 5.47 -2.89
C GLU A 491 7.71 6.43 -4.04
N THR A 492 6.88 7.45 -4.30
CA THR A 492 7.08 8.40 -5.39
C THR A 492 7.84 9.66 -4.99
N GLY A 493 8.18 9.83 -3.71
CA GLY A 493 8.78 11.06 -3.20
C GLY A 493 7.83 12.27 -3.22
N GLY A 494 6.52 12.05 -3.20
CA GLY A 494 5.51 13.11 -3.22
C GLY A 494 5.33 13.80 -1.86
N GLU A 495 4.77 15.01 -1.85
CA GLU A 495 4.51 15.77 -0.62
C GLU A 495 3.22 15.31 0.07
N LEU A 496 3.05 15.55 1.38
CA LEU A 496 1.81 15.28 2.11
C LEU A 496 1.27 16.56 2.78
N PRO A 497 -0.06 16.72 2.91
CA PRO A 497 -0.64 17.78 3.73
C PRO A 497 -0.08 17.74 5.16
N PRO A 498 0.15 18.90 5.81
CA PRO A 498 0.82 18.95 7.11
C PRO A 498 0.06 18.20 8.21
N GLU A 499 -1.27 18.12 8.11
CA GLU A 499 -2.16 17.46 9.08
C GLU A 499 -2.21 15.93 8.90
N THR A 500 -1.57 15.36 7.88
CA THR A 500 -1.66 13.92 7.55
C THR A 500 -1.22 13.02 8.71
N ALA A 501 -0.14 13.40 9.42
CA ALA A 501 0.35 12.61 10.55
C ALA A 501 -0.64 12.62 11.74
N GLU A 502 -1.28 13.76 12.00
CA GLU A 502 -2.29 13.91 13.05
C GLU A 502 -3.56 13.14 12.69
N LEU A 503 -3.97 13.16 11.42
CA LEU A 503 -5.10 12.38 10.94
C LEU A 503 -4.82 10.86 11.02
N ALA A 504 -3.62 10.42 10.68
CA ALA A 504 -3.21 9.03 10.80
C ALA A 504 -3.21 8.57 12.26
N GLU A 505 -2.75 9.42 13.19
CA GLU A 505 -2.85 9.16 14.63
C GLU A 505 -4.30 9.02 15.09
N ALA A 506 -5.18 9.93 14.67
CA ALA A 506 -6.60 9.89 15.04
C ALA A 506 -7.29 8.62 14.53
N PHE A 507 -7.09 8.26 13.27
CA PHE A 507 -7.64 7.02 12.71
C PHE A 507 -7.03 5.76 13.34
N ALA A 508 -5.74 5.78 13.70
CA ALA A 508 -5.11 4.65 14.38
C ALA A 508 -5.72 4.43 15.78
N MET A 509 -6.08 5.52 16.48
CA MET A 509 -6.74 5.48 17.77
C MET A 509 -8.17 4.94 17.68
N GLU A 510 -8.89 5.29 16.62
CA GLU A 510 -10.22 4.76 16.30
C GLU A 510 -10.17 3.26 15.97
N ASN A 511 -9.18 2.83 15.19
CA ASN A 511 -9.03 1.45 14.72
C ASN A 511 -8.12 0.59 15.62
N ARG A 512 -8.04 0.91 16.92
CA ARG A 512 -7.09 0.27 17.85
C ARG A 512 -7.36 -1.23 18.00
N GLY A 513 -6.28 -2.02 17.99
CA GLY A 513 -6.37 -3.47 18.11
C GLY A 513 -6.81 -4.16 16.81
N SER A 514 -6.82 -3.44 15.69
CA SER A 514 -7.03 -4.00 14.35
C SER A 514 -5.75 -3.90 13.52
N SER A 515 -5.65 -4.73 12.48
CA SER A 515 -4.56 -4.63 11.50
C SER A 515 -4.54 -3.31 10.74
N LEU A 516 -5.69 -2.63 10.60
CA LEU A 516 -5.77 -1.30 10.01
C LEU A 516 -5.17 -0.25 10.94
N GLY A 517 -5.43 -0.36 12.25
CA GLY A 517 -4.83 0.50 13.27
C GLY A 517 -3.30 0.43 13.26
N ASP A 518 -2.74 -0.78 13.14
CA ASP A 518 -1.29 -0.98 13.03
C ASP A 518 -0.75 -0.27 11.78
N GLN A 519 -1.35 -0.50 10.61
CA GLN A 519 -0.97 0.14 9.34
C GLN A 519 -1.06 1.68 9.40
N LEU A 520 -2.01 2.23 10.15
CA LEU A 520 -2.16 3.66 10.35
C LEU A 520 -1.05 4.25 11.23
N GLN A 521 -0.55 3.50 12.23
CA GLN A 521 0.62 3.90 13.01
C GLN A 521 1.88 3.91 12.14
N GLU A 522 2.04 2.91 11.27
CA GLU A 522 3.13 2.90 10.28
C GLU A 522 3.02 4.13 9.34
N ALA A 523 1.82 4.41 8.83
CA ALA A 523 1.55 5.56 7.97
C ALA A 523 1.83 6.89 8.69
N ARG A 524 1.51 7.00 9.99
CA ARG A 524 1.87 8.17 10.80
C ARG A 524 3.38 8.39 10.82
N VAL A 525 4.16 7.34 11.09
CA VAL A 525 5.63 7.42 11.17
C VAL A 525 6.21 7.85 9.82
N LEU A 526 5.74 7.27 8.72
CA LEU A 526 6.16 7.67 7.37
C LEU A 526 5.78 9.12 7.08
N ALA A 527 4.56 9.55 7.41
CA ALA A 527 4.13 10.93 7.19
C ALA A 527 5.00 11.95 7.95
N LEU A 528 5.39 11.64 9.20
CA LEU A 528 6.33 12.46 9.98
C LEU A 528 7.71 12.52 9.32
N ALA A 529 8.23 11.38 8.88
CA ALA A 529 9.53 11.29 8.18
C ALA A 529 9.53 12.06 6.85
N MET A 530 8.43 12.04 6.08
CA MET A 530 8.31 12.80 4.83
C MET A 530 8.43 14.31 5.06
N ARG A 531 7.98 14.80 6.22
CA ARG A 531 8.07 16.19 6.65
C ARG A 531 9.36 16.54 7.41
N ASN A 532 10.36 15.66 7.40
CA ASN A 532 11.62 15.77 8.15
C ASN A 532 11.43 15.89 9.68
N GLN A 533 10.27 15.46 10.21
CA GLN A 533 9.98 15.45 11.64
C GLN A 533 10.48 14.16 12.28
N PHE A 534 11.79 13.89 12.16
CA PHE A 534 12.37 12.60 12.54
C PHE A 534 12.21 12.30 14.04
N ARG A 535 12.46 13.28 14.92
CA ARG A 535 12.28 13.10 16.37
C ARG A 535 10.88 12.58 16.72
N ALA A 536 9.85 13.23 16.21
CA ALA A 536 8.46 12.81 16.40
C ALA A 536 8.19 11.43 15.77
N GLY A 537 8.79 11.12 14.62
CA GLY A 537 8.68 9.82 13.97
C GLY A 537 9.23 8.67 14.82
N PHE A 538 10.44 8.82 15.37
CA PHE A 538 11.04 7.82 16.26
C PHE A 538 10.27 7.69 17.58
N GLU A 539 9.82 8.81 18.17
CA GLU A 539 8.99 8.80 19.38
C GLU A 539 7.64 8.08 19.14
N ALA A 540 6.99 8.33 18.01
CA ALA A 540 5.75 7.67 17.64
C ALA A 540 5.94 6.15 17.45
N LEU A 541 7.04 5.74 16.81
CA LEU A 541 7.36 4.33 16.61
C LEU A 541 7.62 3.61 17.93
N ALA A 542 8.42 4.22 18.82
CA ALA A 542 8.70 3.68 20.15
C ALA A 542 7.43 3.57 21.01
N ALA A 543 6.55 4.58 20.97
CA ALA A 543 5.28 4.56 21.68
C ALA A 543 4.34 3.45 21.17
N TYR A 544 4.34 3.20 19.86
CA TYR A 544 3.60 2.12 19.22
C TYR A 544 4.10 0.73 19.67
N GLU A 545 5.40 0.49 19.61
CA GLU A 545 6.00 -0.79 20.05
C GLU A 545 5.67 -1.10 21.52
N GLN A 546 5.69 -0.08 22.39
CA GLN A 546 5.32 -0.21 23.80
C GLN A 546 3.84 -0.56 23.98
N HIS A 547 2.94 0.04 23.21
CA HIS A 547 1.51 -0.21 23.30
C HIS A 547 1.11 -1.59 22.78
N VAL A 548 1.61 -1.98 21.60
CA VAL A 548 1.28 -3.25 20.96
C VAL A 548 2.09 -4.42 21.54
N ARG A 549 3.15 -4.13 22.31
CA ARG A 549 4.08 -5.12 22.87
C ARG A 549 4.69 -6.03 21.81
N ARG A 550 4.93 -5.45 20.63
CA ARG A 550 5.51 -6.11 19.46
C ARG A 550 6.51 -5.15 18.83
N PRO A 551 7.69 -5.62 18.39
CA PRO A 551 8.61 -4.78 17.63
C PRO A 551 7.99 -4.37 16.29
N ALA A 552 8.29 -3.15 15.85
CA ALA A 552 7.95 -2.69 14.53
C ALA A 552 8.70 -3.49 13.46
N SER A 553 8.20 -3.41 12.23
CA SER A 553 8.81 -4.12 11.12
C SER A 553 10.20 -3.52 10.79
N PRO A 554 11.20 -4.35 10.44
CA PRO A 554 12.51 -3.86 9.99
C PRO A 554 12.39 -2.88 8.80
N GLU A 555 11.39 -3.05 7.94
CA GLU A 555 11.15 -2.19 6.79
C GLU A 555 10.92 -0.73 7.21
N ILE A 556 10.17 -0.48 8.30
CA ILE A 556 9.90 0.88 8.79
C ILE A 556 11.14 1.49 9.41
N TRP A 557 11.86 0.73 10.22
CA TRP A 557 13.13 1.18 10.80
C TRP A 557 14.13 1.55 9.70
N GLY A 558 14.29 0.67 8.70
CA GLY A 558 15.15 0.92 7.54
C GLY A 558 14.74 2.16 6.74
N ALA A 559 13.44 2.34 6.51
CA ALA A 559 12.89 3.52 5.84
C ALA A 559 13.18 4.81 6.61
N LEU A 560 12.98 4.81 7.93
CA LEU A 560 13.20 5.96 8.80
C LEU A 560 14.69 6.32 8.91
N PHE A 561 15.56 5.33 9.11
CA PHE A 561 17.01 5.54 9.13
C PHE A 561 17.54 6.05 7.78
N THR A 562 17.05 5.51 6.68
CA THR A 562 17.44 5.97 5.33
C THR A 562 17.02 7.43 5.13
N ALA A 563 15.75 7.75 5.36
CA ALA A 563 15.24 9.10 5.18
C ALA A 563 15.89 10.13 6.10
N MET A 564 16.19 9.76 7.35
CA MET A 564 16.90 10.60 8.30
C MET A 564 18.33 10.84 7.83
N THR A 565 19.04 9.79 7.41
CA THR A 565 20.42 9.91 6.91
C THR A 565 20.49 10.83 5.70
N ASP A 566 19.51 10.76 4.80
CA ASP A 566 19.49 11.57 3.59
C ASP A 566 19.03 13.03 3.82
N ARG A 567 18.16 13.30 4.81
CA ARG A 567 17.45 14.61 4.90
C ARG A 567 17.44 15.31 6.26
N ALA A 568 17.81 14.65 7.36
CA ALA A 568 17.84 15.29 8.67
C ALA A 568 18.97 16.33 8.76
N ASP A 569 18.83 17.31 9.65
CA ASP A 569 19.94 18.15 10.10
C ASP A 569 20.94 17.34 10.93
N ASP A 570 22.18 17.80 11.00
CA ASP A 570 23.28 17.04 11.61
C ASP A 570 23.04 16.76 13.10
N LEU A 571 22.45 17.71 13.83
CA LEU A 571 22.18 17.53 15.26
C LEU A 571 21.13 16.44 15.50
N VAL A 572 20.01 16.50 14.77
CA VAL A 572 18.95 15.47 14.86
C VAL A 572 19.46 14.11 14.39
N PHE A 573 20.24 14.07 13.31
CA PHE A 573 20.87 12.84 12.82
C PHE A 573 21.76 12.20 13.90
N LEU A 574 22.69 12.97 14.47
CA LEU A 574 23.61 12.46 15.49
C LEU A 574 22.87 11.97 16.74
N GLU A 575 21.89 12.73 17.22
CA GLU A 575 21.12 12.32 18.39
C GLU A 575 20.40 10.99 18.17
N LEU A 576 19.68 10.86 17.06
CA LEU A 576 18.85 9.69 16.80
C LEU A 576 19.69 8.46 16.43
N VAL A 577 20.77 8.60 15.68
CA VAL A 577 21.67 7.48 15.35
C VAL A 577 22.41 6.97 16.59
N LEU A 578 22.97 7.88 17.39
CA LEU A 578 23.73 7.49 18.58
C LEU A 578 22.81 6.98 19.70
N GLY A 579 21.57 7.47 19.78
CA GLY A 579 20.54 6.93 20.67
C GLY A 579 20.08 5.51 20.31
N ASN A 580 20.18 5.12 19.03
CA ASN A 580 19.69 3.85 18.50
C ASN A 580 20.78 2.88 18.02
N THR A 581 22.04 3.09 18.41
CA THR A 581 23.18 2.25 18.01
C THR A 581 22.97 0.73 18.21
N PRO A 582 22.30 0.24 19.28
CA PRO A 582 22.06 -1.19 19.46
C PRO A 582 21.21 -1.85 18.36
N LEU A 583 20.39 -1.09 17.63
CA LEU A 583 19.57 -1.63 16.53
C LEU A 583 20.42 -2.01 15.31
N PHE A 584 21.49 -1.26 15.04
CA PHE A 584 22.41 -1.54 13.93
C PHE A 584 23.32 -2.74 14.21
N ALA A 585 23.60 -3.02 15.48
CA ALA A 585 24.48 -4.12 15.88
C ALA A 585 23.93 -5.52 15.54
N LYS A 586 22.64 -5.63 15.19
CA LYS A 586 21.99 -6.90 14.83
C LYS A 586 22.19 -7.32 13.37
N GLY A 587 22.77 -6.45 12.52
CA GLY A 587 22.95 -6.74 11.09
C GLY A 587 21.64 -6.79 10.28
N GLU A 588 20.53 -6.30 10.84
CA GLU A 588 19.22 -6.26 10.16
C GLU A 588 19.15 -5.15 9.08
N PHE A 589 20.11 -4.21 9.08
CA PHE A 589 20.05 -2.97 8.29
C PHE A 589 21.33 -2.69 7.48
N ASP A 590 22.09 -3.70 7.06
CA ASP A 590 23.45 -3.56 6.51
C ASP A 590 23.64 -2.39 5.51
N HIS A 591 22.80 -2.29 4.47
CA HIS A 591 22.88 -1.19 3.50
C HIS A 591 22.63 0.20 4.12
N VAL A 592 21.72 0.29 5.10
CA VAL A 592 21.44 1.55 5.81
C VAL A 592 22.56 1.87 6.77
N THR A 593 23.14 0.86 7.43
CA THR A 593 24.29 1.01 8.33
C THR A 593 25.49 1.63 7.59
N GLU A 594 25.73 1.24 6.34
CA GLU A 594 26.80 1.82 5.51
C GLU A 594 26.55 3.29 5.15
N LYS A 595 25.31 3.64 4.75
CA LYS A 595 24.93 5.05 4.55
C LYS A 595 25.11 5.90 5.81
N VAL A 596 24.64 5.39 6.96
CA VAL A 596 24.79 6.05 8.26
C VAL A 596 26.27 6.23 8.60
N ALA A 597 27.09 5.19 8.38
CA ALA A 597 28.53 5.26 8.60
C ALA A 597 29.20 6.30 7.71
N GLY A 598 28.84 6.38 6.43
CA GLY A 598 29.33 7.40 5.51
C GLY A 598 29.07 8.82 6.03
N ARG A 599 27.82 9.13 6.41
CA ARG A 599 27.48 10.44 6.97
C ARG A 599 28.19 10.73 8.30
N LEU A 600 28.34 9.74 9.18
CA LEU A 600 29.13 9.90 10.42
C LEU A 600 30.62 10.17 10.14
N MET A 601 31.20 9.57 9.10
CA MET A 601 32.58 9.86 8.68
C MET A 601 32.73 11.30 8.21
N GLU A 602 31.79 11.79 7.39
CA GLU A 602 31.78 13.19 6.92
C GLU A 602 31.69 14.19 8.09
N LEU A 603 30.95 13.83 9.14
CA LEU A 603 30.82 14.63 10.36
C LEU A 603 31.99 14.44 11.36
N GLY A 604 32.99 13.60 11.04
CA GLY A 604 34.18 13.37 11.87
C GLY A 604 34.02 12.38 13.03
N PHE A 605 32.92 11.62 13.08
CA PHE A 605 32.62 10.65 14.15
C PHE A 605 33.24 9.26 13.90
N HIS A 606 34.52 9.21 13.57
CA HIS A 606 35.21 7.98 13.14
C HIS A 606 35.16 6.85 14.17
N GLY A 607 35.28 7.16 15.48
CA GLY A 607 35.22 6.15 16.54
C GLY A 607 33.85 5.50 16.68
N GLN A 608 32.78 6.23 16.40
CA GLN A 608 31.40 5.77 16.43
C GLN A 608 31.12 4.90 15.21
N VAL A 609 31.64 5.27 14.04
CA VAL A 609 31.60 4.45 12.82
C VAL A 609 32.23 3.08 13.07
N GLN A 610 33.38 3.03 13.74
CA GLN A 610 34.03 1.76 14.06
C GLN A 610 33.19 0.87 14.98
N LYS A 611 32.49 1.46 15.97
CA LYS A 611 31.57 0.74 16.84
C LYS A 611 30.34 0.24 16.08
N LEU A 612 29.79 1.09 15.21
CA LEU A 612 28.59 0.82 14.42
C LEU A 612 28.81 -0.33 13.44
N LEU A 613 29.91 -0.31 12.69
CA LEU A 613 30.22 -1.29 11.65
C LEU A 613 30.70 -2.63 12.22
N GLY A 614 30.99 -2.70 13.53
CA GLY A 614 31.38 -3.92 14.23
C GLY A 614 32.63 -4.59 13.68
N ASN A 615 32.88 -5.83 14.10
CA ASN A 615 34.02 -6.64 13.63
C ASN A 615 33.63 -7.74 12.63
N ASP A 616 32.33 -7.96 12.42
CA ASP A 616 31.84 -9.05 11.59
C ASP A 616 31.61 -8.58 10.15
N TYR A 617 32.05 -9.41 9.20
CA TYR A 617 32.04 -9.15 7.76
C TYR A 617 30.90 -9.92 7.08
N GLY A 618 29.74 -9.96 7.74
CA GLY A 618 28.66 -10.92 7.49
C GLY A 618 27.85 -10.74 6.20
N GLY A 619 28.30 -9.94 5.24
CA GLY A 619 27.55 -9.60 4.04
C GLY A 619 28.42 -9.35 2.80
N ARG A 620 27.78 -9.26 1.63
CA ARG A 620 28.41 -8.83 0.38
C ARG A 620 28.59 -7.30 0.44
N ILE A 621 29.68 -6.87 1.07
CA ILE A 621 30.07 -5.45 1.19
C ILE A 621 30.52 -4.95 -0.18
N ASP A 622 30.06 -3.77 -0.58
CA ASP A 622 30.54 -3.11 -1.80
C ASP A 622 31.92 -2.46 -1.59
N ASP A 623 32.54 -2.01 -2.67
CA ASP A 623 33.89 -1.42 -2.56
C ASP A 623 33.88 -0.15 -1.70
N ASP A 624 32.82 0.65 -1.75
CA ASP A 624 32.68 1.89 -0.96
C ASP A 624 32.57 1.61 0.55
N GLY A 625 31.81 0.58 0.95
CA GLY A 625 31.71 0.11 2.32
C GLY A 625 33.05 -0.39 2.87
N LEU A 626 33.87 -1.03 2.04
CA LEU A 626 35.24 -1.41 2.43
C LEU A 626 36.13 -0.19 2.67
N LEU A 627 36.00 0.85 1.84
CA LEU A 627 36.77 2.10 2.00
C LEU A 627 36.38 2.83 3.29
N ILE A 628 35.09 2.97 3.58
CA ILE A 628 34.59 3.58 4.83
C ILE A 628 35.12 2.83 6.06
N ARG A 629 35.07 1.50 6.04
CA ARG A 629 35.58 0.65 7.14
C ARG A 629 37.09 0.81 7.33
N ALA A 630 37.85 0.87 6.24
CA ALA A 630 39.30 1.04 6.30
C ALA A 630 39.68 2.43 6.84
N GLU A 631 39.00 3.47 6.38
CA GLU A 631 39.19 4.85 6.83
C GLU A 631 38.87 5.00 8.33
N ALA A 632 37.73 4.44 8.78
CA ALA A 632 37.38 4.39 10.20
C ALA A 632 38.42 3.63 11.05
N ALA A 633 38.98 2.54 10.52
CA ALA A 633 40.03 1.78 11.21
C ALA A 633 41.34 2.57 11.32
N LEU A 634 41.72 3.36 10.31
CA LEU A 634 42.89 4.23 10.36
C LEU A 634 42.73 5.38 11.35
N ALA A 635 41.55 5.98 11.40
CA ALA A 635 41.23 7.04 12.37
C ALA A 635 41.25 6.51 13.82
N ALA A 636 40.94 5.23 14.02
CA ALA A 636 41.05 4.55 15.30
C ALA A 636 42.44 3.95 15.60
N ASP A 637 43.46 4.28 14.78
CA ASP A 637 44.83 3.80 14.90
C ASP A 637 44.98 2.27 14.85
N LEU A 638 44.15 1.60 14.04
CA LEU A 638 44.21 0.16 13.79
C LEU A 638 44.68 -0.15 12.35
N PRO A 639 45.96 0.10 12.00
CA PRO A 639 46.44 -0.01 10.63
C PRO A 639 46.36 -1.44 10.06
N HIS A 640 46.68 -2.46 10.85
CA HIS A 640 46.58 -3.86 10.40
C HIS A 640 45.13 -4.25 10.05
N ARG A 641 44.16 -3.68 10.76
CA ARG A 641 42.74 -3.90 10.47
C ARG A 641 42.35 -3.22 9.17
N ALA A 642 42.77 -1.97 8.96
CA ALA A 642 42.52 -1.27 7.70
C ALA A 642 43.05 -2.07 6.49
N MET A 643 44.26 -2.62 6.60
CA MET A 643 44.82 -3.50 5.56
C MET A 643 43.99 -4.77 5.33
N ALA A 644 43.57 -5.43 6.42
CA ALA A 644 42.75 -6.65 6.33
C ALA A 644 41.40 -6.39 5.65
N VAL A 645 40.76 -5.25 5.96
CA VAL A 645 39.50 -4.81 5.35
C VAL A 645 39.67 -4.53 3.87
N LEU A 646 40.70 -3.77 3.48
CA LEU A 646 40.93 -3.41 2.08
C LEU A 646 41.20 -4.65 1.22
N GLY A 647 41.86 -5.67 1.77
CA GLY A 647 42.09 -6.94 1.06
C GLY A 647 42.62 -6.69 -0.36
N LYS A 648 41.86 -7.13 -1.38
CA LYS A 648 42.18 -6.98 -2.82
C LYS A 648 41.44 -5.81 -3.51
N SER A 649 40.85 -4.87 -2.78
CA SER A 649 40.18 -3.70 -3.38
C SER A 649 41.14 -2.93 -4.30
N VAL A 650 40.67 -2.43 -5.43
CA VAL A 650 41.53 -1.78 -6.42
C VAL A 650 41.13 -0.31 -6.54
N GLY A 651 42.11 0.57 -6.74
CA GLY A 651 41.88 1.98 -7.04
C GLY A 651 42.70 2.92 -6.17
N SER A 652 42.94 4.13 -6.67
CA SER A 652 43.81 5.13 -6.02
C SER A 652 43.41 5.41 -4.56
N LYS A 653 42.11 5.47 -4.23
CA LYS A 653 41.65 5.68 -2.84
C LYS A 653 42.01 4.49 -1.94
N ALA A 654 41.84 3.25 -2.42
CA ALA A 654 42.23 2.05 -1.67
C ALA A 654 43.75 2.01 -1.45
N ASP A 655 44.53 2.32 -2.48
CA ASP A 655 46.00 2.33 -2.41
C ASP A 655 46.52 3.43 -1.48
N ARG A 656 45.88 4.61 -1.48
CA ARG A 656 46.19 5.67 -0.50
C ARG A 656 45.92 5.22 0.93
N LEU A 657 44.80 4.55 1.20
CA LEU A 657 44.49 4.01 2.53
C LEU A 657 45.47 2.89 2.93
N ARG A 658 45.89 2.01 2.01
CA ARG A 658 46.95 1.01 2.26
C ARG A 658 48.26 1.68 2.63
N ALA A 659 48.66 2.70 1.87
CA ALA A 659 49.89 3.45 2.11
C ALA A 659 49.88 4.12 3.49
N GLN A 660 48.75 4.73 3.88
CA GLN A 660 48.57 5.31 5.21
C GLN A 660 48.66 4.24 6.32
N ALA A 661 48.07 3.06 6.12
CA ALA A 661 48.16 1.97 7.08
C ALA A 661 49.60 1.48 7.29
N LEU A 662 50.35 1.31 6.20
CA LEU A 662 51.75 0.88 6.20
C LEU A 662 52.64 1.94 6.85
N SER A 663 52.42 3.21 6.53
CA SER A 663 53.13 4.35 7.12
C SER A 663 52.92 4.42 8.64
N LYS A 664 51.69 4.24 9.13
CA LYS A 664 51.38 4.13 10.58
C LYS A 664 52.06 2.92 11.24
N SER A 665 52.22 1.83 10.48
CA SER A 665 52.93 0.63 10.92
C SER A 665 54.46 0.73 10.80
N LYS A 666 54.99 1.91 10.41
CA LYS A 666 56.42 2.19 10.16
C LYS A 666 57.03 1.42 8.98
N ASN A 667 56.22 0.84 8.11
CA ASN A 667 56.68 0.23 6.86
C ASN A 667 56.66 1.29 5.75
N HIS A 668 57.62 2.20 5.78
CA HIS A 668 57.63 3.38 4.91
C HIS A 668 58.00 3.06 3.45
N ALA A 669 58.80 2.01 3.21
CA ALA A 669 59.21 1.59 1.86
C ALA A 669 58.00 1.11 1.04
N GLU A 670 57.21 0.19 1.59
CA GLU A 670 55.98 -0.28 0.93
C GLU A 670 54.92 0.82 0.88
N ALA A 671 54.82 1.66 1.91
CA ALA A 671 53.90 2.81 1.91
C ALA A 671 54.18 3.76 0.74
N ALA A 672 55.46 4.04 0.47
CA ALA A 672 55.88 4.91 -0.62
C ALA A 672 55.44 4.36 -1.99
N ALA A 673 55.62 3.06 -2.23
CA ALA A 673 55.18 2.42 -3.47
C ALA A 673 53.67 2.53 -3.69
N PHE A 674 52.85 2.37 -2.64
CA PHE A 674 51.39 2.53 -2.73
C PHE A 674 50.97 4.00 -2.89
N PHE A 675 51.66 4.97 -2.25
CA PHE A 675 51.40 6.40 -2.49
C PHE A 675 51.72 6.80 -3.94
N THR A 676 52.81 6.27 -4.52
CA THR A 676 53.15 6.47 -5.94
C THR A 676 52.05 5.92 -6.85
N GLN A 677 51.57 4.69 -6.59
CA GLN A 677 50.45 4.10 -7.34
C GLN A 677 49.14 4.90 -7.19
N ALA A 678 48.95 5.55 -6.05
CA ALA A 678 47.80 6.43 -5.80
C ALA A 678 47.95 7.85 -6.40
N ASN A 679 49.05 8.14 -7.11
CA ASN A 679 49.42 9.47 -7.62
C ASN A 679 49.52 10.55 -6.52
N ASP A 680 50.00 10.19 -5.34
CA ASP A 680 50.24 11.10 -4.22
C ASP A 680 51.76 11.32 -4.04
N ALA A 681 52.34 12.13 -4.93
CA ALA A 681 53.79 12.33 -5.02
C ALA A 681 54.39 12.92 -3.73
N ALA A 682 53.68 13.82 -3.06
CA ALA A 682 54.14 14.43 -1.81
C ALA A 682 54.25 13.39 -0.68
N SER A 683 53.21 12.57 -0.49
CA SER A 683 53.22 11.51 0.53
C SER A 683 54.17 10.37 0.19
N ALA A 684 54.34 10.06 -1.10
CA ALA A 684 55.32 9.10 -1.59
C ALA A 684 56.75 9.56 -1.29
N ALA A 685 57.10 10.79 -1.65
CA ALA A 685 58.42 11.39 -1.41
C ALA A 685 58.79 11.38 0.07
N ARG A 686 57.85 11.80 0.94
CA ARG A 686 58.03 11.74 2.40
C ARG A 686 58.26 10.30 2.88
N SER A 687 57.53 9.33 2.33
CA SER A 687 57.64 7.93 2.74
C SER A 687 58.96 7.29 2.26
N TYR A 688 59.42 7.56 1.03
CA TYR A 688 60.73 7.14 0.55
C TYR A 688 61.86 7.73 1.39
N TRP A 689 61.75 9.01 1.77
CA TRP A 689 62.69 9.64 2.68
C TRP A 689 62.73 8.94 4.05
N LEU A 690 61.58 8.67 4.66
CA LEU A 690 61.49 7.93 5.93
C LEU A 690 61.99 6.48 5.83
N ALA A 691 61.96 5.89 4.63
CA ALA A 691 62.51 4.57 4.35
C ALA A 691 64.02 4.56 4.09
N GLY A 692 64.63 5.74 3.84
CA GLY A 692 66.02 5.85 3.42
C GLY A 692 66.26 5.58 1.93
N GLU A 693 65.21 5.46 1.11
CA GLU A 693 65.28 5.18 -0.33
C GLU A 693 65.30 6.48 -1.14
N LEU A 694 66.36 7.28 -0.95
CA LEU A 694 66.46 8.62 -1.53
C LEU A 694 66.42 8.63 -3.06
N GLU A 695 66.90 7.57 -3.70
CA GLU A 695 66.92 7.39 -5.17
C GLU A 695 65.52 7.28 -5.79
N ASN A 696 64.52 6.89 -4.99
CA ASN A 696 63.14 6.67 -5.45
C ASN A 696 62.21 7.87 -5.19
N ILE A 697 62.74 8.98 -4.66
CA ILE A 697 61.96 10.19 -4.40
C ILE A 697 61.58 10.86 -5.74
N PRO A 698 60.29 11.10 -6.02
CA PRO A 698 59.86 11.77 -7.25
C PRO A 698 60.42 13.19 -7.38
N ASP A 699 60.88 13.57 -8.57
CA ASP A 699 61.38 14.92 -8.88
C ASP A 699 60.31 16.01 -8.67
N GLU A 700 59.04 15.62 -8.78
CA GLU A 700 57.85 16.48 -8.62
C GLU A 700 57.61 16.90 -7.15
N ALA A 701 58.36 16.35 -6.18
CA ALA A 701 58.27 16.70 -4.77
C ALA A 701 59.47 17.59 -4.34
N PRO A 702 59.36 18.93 -4.50
CA PRO A 702 60.51 19.84 -4.43
C PRO A 702 61.26 19.80 -3.08
N LEU A 703 60.54 19.65 -1.97
CA LEU A 703 61.12 19.62 -0.63
C LEU A 703 62.03 18.40 -0.41
N TYR A 704 61.50 17.20 -0.66
CA TYR A 704 62.22 15.95 -0.42
C TYR A 704 63.20 15.63 -1.54
N GLY A 705 62.92 16.02 -2.79
CA GLY A 705 63.82 15.86 -3.93
C GLY A 705 65.12 16.65 -3.79
N ALA A 706 65.05 17.92 -3.36
CA ALA A 706 66.24 18.73 -3.09
C ALA A 706 67.09 18.14 -1.94
N THR A 707 66.42 17.60 -0.92
CA THR A 707 67.07 16.91 0.21
C THR A 707 67.75 15.61 -0.25
N ALA A 708 67.11 14.84 -1.12
CA ALA A 708 67.63 13.60 -1.67
C ALA A 708 68.91 13.80 -2.49
N GLN A 709 69.02 14.91 -3.23
CA GLN A 709 70.18 15.24 -4.06
C GLN A 709 71.38 15.75 -3.25
N SER A 710 71.13 16.38 -2.11
CA SER A 710 72.17 17.00 -1.26
C SER A 710 72.82 16.01 -0.28
N ILE A 711 72.11 14.97 0.16
CA ILE A 711 72.65 13.95 1.09
C ILE A 711 73.87 13.19 0.51
N PRO A 712 73.85 12.66 -0.73
CA PRO A 712 75.01 11.99 -1.31
C PRO A 712 76.22 12.94 -1.48
N ALA A 713 75.97 14.23 -1.72
CA ALA A 713 77.03 15.23 -1.84
C ALA A 713 77.73 15.51 -0.50
N LEU A 714 76.97 15.49 0.61
CA LEU A 714 77.50 15.56 1.97
C LEU A 714 78.36 14.34 2.33
N ASP A 715 77.93 13.13 1.94
CA ASP A 715 78.67 11.90 2.19
C ASP A 715 79.96 11.78 1.35
N ALA A 716 79.93 12.26 0.10
CA ALA A 716 81.11 12.29 -0.77
C ALA A 716 82.20 13.23 -0.23
N GLY A 717 81.82 14.38 0.34
CA GLY A 717 82.76 15.34 0.94
C GLY A 717 83.47 14.79 2.19
N ASN A 718 82.80 13.94 2.97
CA ASN A 718 83.36 13.34 4.19
C ASN A 718 84.33 12.17 3.92
N ASN A 719 84.21 11.51 2.75
CA ASN A 719 85.00 10.33 2.39
C ASN A 719 86.17 10.63 1.44
N ALA A 720 86.52 11.91 1.24
CA ALA A 720 87.62 12.29 0.38
C ALA A 720 88.97 11.77 0.91
N GLU A 721 89.80 11.19 0.02
CA GLU A 721 91.10 10.65 0.38
C GLU A 721 92.04 11.77 0.85
N LEU A 722 92.50 11.66 2.11
CA LEU A 722 93.30 12.71 2.74
C LEU A 722 94.72 12.75 2.13
N PRO A 723 95.24 13.95 1.81
CA PRO A 723 96.58 14.09 1.22
C PRO A 723 97.69 13.59 2.17
N PRO A 724 98.88 13.23 1.68
CA PRO A 724 99.88 12.49 2.47
C PRO A 724 100.61 13.32 3.54
N THR A 725 100.45 14.65 3.59
CA THR A 725 101.19 15.52 4.52
C THR A 725 100.29 16.13 5.59
N PRO A 726 100.72 16.23 6.87
CA PRO A 726 99.87 16.69 7.98
C PRO A 726 99.24 18.07 7.76
N LEU A 727 99.97 19.01 7.14
CA LEU A 727 99.45 20.34 6.85
C LEU A 727 98.41 20.33 5.72
N ALA A 728 98.63 19.52 4.69
CA ALA A 728 97.65 19.36 3.62
C ALA A 728 96.38 18.66 4.12
N GLN A 729 96.51 17.71 5.05
CA GLN A 729 95.37 17.05 5.69
C GLN A 729 94.53 18.03 6.50
N ALA A 730 95.18 18.86 7.32
CA ALA A 730 94.48 19.87 8.12
C ALA A 730 93.73 20.88 7.25
N ARG A 731 94.31 21.29 6.10
CA ARG A 731 93.63 22.17 5.13
C ARG A 731 92.46 21.48 4.45
N ALA A 732 92.63 20.25 3.98
CA ALA A 732 91.57 19.46 3.36
C ALA A 732 90.38 19.22 4.31
N LEU A 733 90.64 18.99 5.61
CA LEU A 733 89.59 18.84 6.61
C LEU A 733 88.86 20.16 6.91
N LEU A 734 89.56 21.30 6.90
CA LEU A 734 88.94 22.62 7.09
C LEU A 734 88.08 23.01 5.88
N GLU A 735 88.61 22.82 4.66
CA GLU A 735 87.88 23.06 3.41
C GLU A 735 86.68 22.12 3.29
N GLY A 736 86.84 20.83 3.63
CA GLY A 736 85.75 19.86 3.72
C GLY A 736 84.69 20.27 4.74
N SER A 737 85.09 20.71 5.94
CA SER A 737 84.14 21.19 6.95
C SER A 737 83.41 22.46 6.53
N GLU A 738 84.06 23.39 5.83
CA GLU A 738 83.41 24.60 5.29
C GLU A 738 82.41 24.24 4.20
N HIS A 739 82.78 23.32 3.29
CA HIS A 739 81.92 22.81 2.24
C HIS A 739 80.68 22.10 2.80
N SER A 740 80.85 21.19 3.77
CA SER A 740 79.73 20.49 4.40
C SER A 740 78.80 21.45 5.16
N ARG A 741 79.33 22.48 5.83
CA ARG A 741 78.49 23.49 6.50
C ARG A 741 77.70 24.33 5.48
N GLY A 742 78.30 24.67 4.34
CA GLY A 742 77.61 25.33 3.23
C GLY A 742 76.45 24.48 2.72
N GLN A 743 76.71 23.20 2.41
CA GLN A 743 75.68 22.26 1.95
C GLN A 743 74.57 22.01 2.98
N ILE A 744 74.90 21.93 4.27
CA ILE A 744 73.90 21.83 5.35
C ILE A 744 73.07 23.11 5.44
N SER A 745 73.69 24.29 5.29
CA SER A 745 72.97 25.56 5.25
C SER A 745 72.01 25.61 4.08
N ASP A 746 72.47 25.25 2.87
CA ASP A 746 71.64 25.22 1.65
C ASP A 746 70.46 24.24 1.79
N LEU A 747 70.68 23.07 2.42
CA LEU A 747 69.64 22.09 2.71
C LEU A 747 68.61 22.63 3.71
N LEU A 748 69.06 23.26 4.80
CA LEU A 748 68.16 23.85 5.79
C LEU A 748 67.36 25.01 5.17
N ASP A 749 67.99 25.87 4.38
CA ASP A 749 67.33 26.95 3.66
C ASP A 749 66.29 26.40 2.67
N ALA A 750 66.60 25.33 1.94
CA ALA A 750 65.64 24.64 1.06
C ALA A 750 64.45 24.02 1.84
N MET A 751 64.68 23.57 3.08
CA MET A 751 63.61 23.05 3.94
C MET A 751 62.73 24.16 4.53
N PHE A 752 63.30 25.30 4.90
CA PHE A 752 62.57 26.42 5.52
C PHE A 752 61.89 27.37 4.51
N VAL A 753 62.37 27.46 3.27
CA VAL A 753 61.71 28.24 2.20
C VAL A 753 60.39 27.59 1.73
N GLY A 754 60.22 26.27 1.96
CA GLY A 754 58.96 25.56 1.69
C GLY A 754 57.84 25.79 2.73
N GLU A 755 58.14 26.40 3.88
CA GLU A 755 57.20 26.66 4.99
C GLU A 755 56.73 28.13 5.05
N ASN A 756 56.53 28.80 3.91
CA ASN A 756 55.66 29.98 3.91
C ASN A 756 54.21 29.50 4.14
N PHE A 757 53.79 29.61 5.40
CA PHE A 757 52.43 29.42 5.89
C PHE A 757 51.39 30.02 4.92
N ASP A 758 50.58 29.14 4.34
CA ASP A 758 49.34 29.50 3.68
C ASP A 758 48.29 29.81 4.76
N GLU A 759 48.32 31.02 5.30
CA GLU A 759 47.38 31.52 6.31
C GLU A 759 46.00 31.86 5.69
N THR A 760 45.58 31.16 4.63
CA THR A 760 44.31 31.40 3.93
C THR A 760 43.37 30.20 3.81
N ALA A 761 43.56 29.16 4.63
CA ALA A 761 42.63 28.04 4.76
C ALA A 761 42.04 27.92 6.18
N ALA A 762 41.48 29.01 6.69
CA ALA A 762 40.53 29.00 7.80
C ALA A 762 39.53 30.17 7.65
N ASN A 763 38.49 29.92 6.85
CA ASN A 763 37.15 30.49 6.99
C ASN A 763 36.14 29.58 6.31
#